data_AF-A0A7V6MV37-F1
#
_entry.id   AF-A0A7V6MV37-F1
#
_cell.length_a   1.000
_cell.length_b   1.000
_cell.length_c   1.000
_cell.angle_alpha   90.00
_cell.angle_beta   90.00
_cell.angle_gamma   90.00
#
_symmetry.space_group_name_H-M   'P 1'
#
loop_
_entity.id
_entity.type
_entity.pdbx_description
1 polymer ?
#
loop_
_entity_poly.entity_id
_entity_poly.type
_entity_poly.pdbx_seq_one_letter_code
_entity_poly.pdbx_strand_id
1 'polypeptide(L)'
;MEVKAVIYLRKNPALLIILTLVFLQIPFHTPTVHGESNGTVMNTAEAPQDGSAQEIIESTYPLNNQTQVEVKPTIKIIFKHPVEIMDKSQIALASGSEMYILDPEEIYLLQDEKTLCIDVGHIGKLPLRRSTLYNLTILKDAVKLKDYDITNDSITISFTTRSEGQSPKILGYSSYASGSDDITSLSGTRLSRDGFIHIRFDRNIKWEKNAHKQQLLEGTKLYRIPKPTETAYDTEGNLYSEAFEFEPGITETQLKTKKYQQEVAVEDIEIINNNTIRIKPDWPLLNLNKYRLTVKKELIEDINGYTLEGDVDFYFWTAPSPEKPKFNWEHIEGILPGSIKDDSTTGGKSCTVIGTTIYSPDNPLIFVVEGEAVPKAGDISALKKITLLEGYTTSNTVKISKVRFEYYIKGGLKKTKLFIYPEKELDTGKYYVLTVSSGVLQDRSGQFLPRFDMYFTTGGNTDKPIGIYRIEPDTFEPIDIYKGTAAFTIKGYNFNEHIEYIKLKMISGENAGTVQTAVYKKDIEFNSITRLDVKLRDPKVINALVTGGGGEYSVELFFENRSPVSNDSARLKILPRGKPKVLTTDPPGGDIWSNEKRLNVRNIDGITRYFLKITFEDFDGSLHFDTDAGLNLLQNSSVFSKGQNEVSMIDREFITFIQNIEDSKLRDSHISQYIFVKNTAAGQAHLYVPVKPLRSQTTYQVLINAGIVHFAGDHERVGNDPIQWSFTTTAIPIVSDTQIGSVVEDYDEDEPIILYGDFFDEQNVQVYFNDIRAGRVRIRTDENGQSLLWVYLPSGRNRLEPGIYTILVRNDGDHEYEVFGALSVVKEGSYIPNEEYRVKNELRIGEVWSSLSNSEDTLIIDRRHTDRRSVEVDLDQLMGEQVLVRKIRFDGRRSDRISTLETLSKWADITLYDIGIDDYSRDEESNITLGRVEPQTVQNIKQRLGRRKIKSEFIQVIGENVRFSSFKITMPFKESDGEKLKVLRYDADTRNFSEEDFLVDKIEKTVTFHSSSPGIFVVVQE
;
A
#
# COMPACT_ATOMS: atom_id res chain seq x y z
N MET A 1 70.86 7.48 -16.71
CA MET A 1 70.49 7.14 -15.31
C MET A 1 69.50 5.99 -15.44
N GLU A 2 69.96 4.75 -15.36
CA GLU A 2 70.21 4.02 -14.10
C GLU A 2 68.87 3.68 -13.41
N VAL A 3 68.30 2.49 -13.60
CA VAL A 3 68.77 1.11 -13.30
C VAL A 3 68.76 0.80 -11.79
N LYS A 4 67.72 0.06 -11.37
CA LYS A 4 67.88 -1.22 -10.66
C LYS A 4 66.58 -2.01 -10.63
N ALA A 5 66.70 -3.33 -10.75
CA ALA A 5 65.64 -4.29 -10.51
C ALA A 5 66.04 -5.20 -9.35
N VAL A 6 65.05 -5.73 -8.62
CA VAL A 6 65.23 -6.91 -7.74
C VAL A 6 64.04 -7.84 -7.95
N ILE A 7 64.32 -9.12 -8.14
CA ILE A 7 63.35 -10.21 -8.28
C ILE A 7 63.38 -11.02 -6.97
N TYR A 8 62.24 -11.61 -6.58
CA TYR A 8 62.25 -12.78 -5.70
C TYR A 8 61.45 -13.92 -6.32
N LEU A 9 62.12 -15.08 -6.48
CA LEU A 9 61.60 -16.23 -7.23
C LEU A 9 62.22 -17.53 -6.69
N ARG A 10 61.38 -18.43 -6.14
CA ARG A 10 61.69 -19.83 -5.79
C ARG A 10 60.38 -20.62 -5.74
N LYS A 11 60.30 -21.94 -5.98
CA LYS A 11 61.06 -23.00 -6.72
C LYS A 11 60.13 -24.25 -6.56
N ASN A 12 59.73 -25.06 -7.52
CA ASN A 12 60.37 -25.68 -8.70
C ASN A 12 61.57 -26.62 -8.37
N PRO A 13 61.37 -27.93 -8.56
CA PRO A 13 62.32 -28.85 -9.20
C PRO A 13 61.76 -29.41 -10.54
N ALA A 14 62.47 -29.43 -11.69
CA ALA A 14 63.78 -30.04 -12.01
C ALA A 14 63.71 -31.56 -12.30
N LEU A 15 64.49 -32.23 -13.18
CA LEU A 15 65.58 -31.95 -14.19
C LEU A 15 65.76 -33.31 -14.99
N LEU A 16 66.39 -33.53 -16.17
CA LEU A 16 66.94 -32.73 -17.30
C LEU A 16 67.37 -33.68 -18.47
N ILE A 17 67.30 -33.25 -19.75
CA ILE A 17 68.17 -33.67 -20.91
C ILE A 17 68.05 -35.16 -21.40
N ILE A 18 68.13 -35.49 -22.70
CA ILE A 18 69.32 -35.66 -23.58
C ILE A 18 69.08 -35.16 -25.03
N LEU A 19 70.16 -34.86 -25.75
CA LEU A 19 70.20 -34.33 -27.12
C LEU A 19 71.20 -35.12 -27.99
N THR A 20 70.82 -35.56 -29.21
CA THR A 20 71.67 -35.59 -30.44
C THR A 20 70.98 -36.25 -31.68
N LEU A 21 71.21 -35.63 -32.85
CA LEU A 21 71.53 -36.21 -34.18
C LEU A 21 70.49 -36.88 -35.13
N VAL A 22 70.75 -36.59 -36.43
CA VAL A 22 70.44 -37.31 -37.69
C VAL A 22 69.09 -37.07 -38.41
N PHE A 23 69.20 -36.98 -39.75
CA PHE A 23 68.18 -36.80 -40.79
C PHE A 23 67.72 -38.16 -41.39
N LEU A 24 66.77 -38.12 -42.34
CA LEU A 24 66.18 -39.25 -43.08
C LEU A 24 65.24 -40.16 -42.24
N GLN A 25 64.23 -40.87 -42.77
CA GLN A 25 63.30 -40.79 -43.92
C GLN A 25 62.75 -42.23 -44.12
N ILE A 26 61.41 -42.41 -44.22
CA ILE A 26 60.74 -43.37 -45.15
C ILE A 26 60.88 -44.90 -44.79
N PRO A 27 60.04 -45.88 -45.24
CA PRO A 27 58.68 -45.89 -45.84
C PRO A 27 57.60 -46.77 -45.13
N PHE A 28 56.39 -46.70 -45.69
CA PHE A 28 55.26 -47.66 -45.75
C PHE A 28 55.54 -49.18 -45.77
N HIS A 29 54.47 -49.94 -45.47
CA HIS A 29 54.00 -51.18 -46.14
C HIS A 29 52.47 -51.32 -45.86
N THR A 30 51.56 -51.91 -46.65
CA THR A 30 51.42 -52.47 -48.03
C THR A 30 49.88 -52.70 -48.25
N PRO A 31 49.30 -53.42 -49.26
CA PRO A 31 49.79 -54.04 -50.53
C PRO A 31 48.98 -53.56 -51.78
N THR A 32 49.17 -53.91 -53.07
CA THR A 32 50.21 -54.61 -53.88
C THR A 32 49.87 -54.51 -55.39
N VAL A 33 50.87 -54.64 -56.29
CA VAL A 33 50.82 -55.36 -57.61
C VAL A 33 49.96 -54.75 -58.75
N HIS A 34 50.37 -54.64 -60.02
CA HIS A 34 51.64 -54.81 -60.78
C HIS A 34 51.87 -53.51 -61.61
N GLY A 35 53.05 -53.16 -62.14
CA GLY A 35 54.38 -53.79 -62.07
C GLY A 35 55.25 -53.36 -63.27
N GLU A 36 56.41 -52.74 -63.01
CA GLU A 36 57.33 -52.28 -64.07
C GLU A 36 58.40 -53.32 -64.44
N SER A 37 58.59 -53.54 -65.74
CA SER A 37 59.75 -54.25 -66.29
C SER A 37 60.82 -53.22 -66.68
N ASN A 38 61.88 -53.10 -65.87
CA ASN A 38 62.95 -52.16 -66.14
C ASN A 38 63.79 -52.60 -67.35
N GLY A 39 63.56 -51.93 -68.48
CA GLY A 39 64.15 -52.22 -69.78
C GLY A 39 64.63 -50.97 -70.51
N THR A 40 65.67 -50.33 -69.94
CA THR A 40 66.87 -49.87 -70.69
C THR A 40 66.73 -48.64 -71.61
N VAL A 41 67.91 -48.15 -72.06
CA VAL A 41 68.19 -47.25 -73.19
C VAL A 41 68.09 -45.73 -72.94
N MET A 42 69.15 -45.02 -73.34
CA MET A 42 69.09 -43.60 -73.70
C MET A 42 68.33 -43.45 -75.01
N ASN A 43 67.00 -43.45 -74.99
CA ASN A 43 66.25 -43.07 -76.19
C ASN A 43 66.25 -41.55 -76.33
N THR A 44 66.79 -41.10 -77.46
CA THR A 44 66.40 -39.84 -78.09
C THR A 44 64.88 -39.77 -78.11
N ALA A 45 64.29 -38.61 -77.79
CA ALA A 45 62.89 -38.37 -78.10
C ALA A 45 62.71 -38.55 -79.61
N GLU A 46 61.97 -39.58 -80.01
CA GLU A 46 61.59 -39.76 -81.42
C GLU A 46 60.80 -38.53 -81.84
N ALA A 47 61.13 -37.96 -83.00
CA ALA A 47 60.36 -36.86 -83.53
C ALA A 47 58.95 -37.41 -83.86
N PRO A 48 57.86 -36.77 -83.37
CA PRO A 48 56.50 -37.24 -83.66
C PRO A 48 56.29 -37.42 -85.16
N GLN A 49 55.66 -38.52 -85.55
CA GLN A 49 55.34 -38.88 -86.93
C GLN A 49 53.96 -38.35 -87.33
N ASP A 50 53.01 -38.28 -86.40
CA ASP A 50 51.66 -37.76 -86.61
C ASP A 50 51.10 -36.98 -85.39
N GLY A 51 49.85 -36.56 -85.50
CA GLY A 51 49.13 -35.76 -84.50
C GLY A 51 48.37 -36.57 -83.46
N SER A 52 48.55 -37.90 -83.41
CA SER A 52 47.69 -38.79 -82.63
C SER A 52 47.88 -38.60 -81.12
N ALA A 53 46.78 -38.76 -80.38
CA ALA A 53 46.75 -38.60 -78.93
C ALA A 53 47.80 -39.45 -78.20
N GLN A 54 48.11 -40.64 -78.71
CA GLN A 54 49.11 -41.54 -78.12
C GLN A 54 50.56 -41.08 -78.36
N GLU A 55 50.82 -40.39 -79.47
CA GLU A 55 52.14 -39.86 -79.77
C GLU A 55 52.38 -38.51 -79.10
N ILE A 56 51.40 -37.58 -79.10
CA ILE A 56 51.65 -36.20 -78.62
C ILE A 56 51.31 -35.95 -77.13
N ILE A 57 50.41 -36.72 -76.51
CA ILE A 57 50.00 -36.51 -75.10
C ILE A 57 50.87 -37.33 -74.14
N GLU A 58 51.36 -36.68 -73.08
CA GLU A 58 52.08 -37.30 -71.96
C GLU A 58 51.12 -37.80 -70.87
N SER A 59 50.16 -36.96 -70.45
CA SER A 59 49.11 -37.34 -69.50
C SER A 59 47.89 -36.40 -69.54
N THR A 60 46.76 -36.84 -68.97
CA THR A 60 45.54 -36.03 -68.85
C THR A 60 44.97 -36.08 -67.44
N TYR A 61 44.30 -34.99 -67.03
CA TYR A 61 43.42 -34.96 -65.87
C TYR A 61 42.09 -34.29 -66.27
N PRO A 62 40.93 -34.95 -66.18
CA PRO A 62 40.74 -36.35 -65.83
C PRO A 62 41.45 -37.32 -66.79
N LEU A 63 41.76 -38.52 -66.31
CA LEU A 63 42.13 -39.64 -67.18
C LEU A 63 40.92 -40.06 -68.03
N ASN A 64 41.17 -40.61 -69.22
CA ASN A 64 40.07 -41.06 -70.08
C ASN A 64 39.28 -42.21 -69.41
N ASN A 65 37.96 -42.07 -69.36
CA ASN A 65 37.00 -42.87 -68.61
C ASN A 65 37.12 -42.79 -67.07
N GLN A 66 37.77 -41.76 -66.52
CA GLN A 66 37.80 -41.52 -65.07
C GLN A 66 36.39 -41.24 -64.52
N THR A 67 36.11 -41.75 -63.32
CA THR A 67 34.88 -41.47 -62.57
C THR A 67 35.17 -40.66 -61.30
N GLN A 68 34.12 -40.14 -60.65
CA GLN A 68 34.20 -39.33 -59.42
C GLN A 68 34.95 -37.97 -59.55
N VAL A 69 35.11 -37.48 -60.78
CA VAL A 69 35.62 -36.13 -61.05
C VAL A 69 34.72 -35.09 -60.35
N GLU A 70 35.31 -34.05 -59.76
CA GLU A 70 34.54 -32.91 -59.25
C GLU A 70 33.74 -32.21 -60.35
N VAL A 71 32.82 -31.33 -59.95
CA VAL A 71 31.90 -30.67 -60.88
C VAL A 71 32.40 -29.30 -61.38
N LYS A 72 33.61 -28.90 -60.98
CA LYS A 72 34.34 -27.72 -61.47
C LYS A 72 35.82 -28.04 -61.77
N PRO A 73 36.12 -29.09 -62.56
CA PRO A 73 37.50 -29.53 -62.77
C PRO A 73 38.33 -28.45 -63.48
N THR A 74 39.63 -28.41 -63.20
CA THR A 74 40.61 -27.87 -64.14
C THR A 74 41.02 -29.03 -65.04
N ILE A 75 40.44 -29.14 -66.23
CA ILE A 75 40.84 -30.21 -67.15
C ILE A 75 42.22 -29.85 -67.69
N LYS A 76 43.18 -30.78 -67.60
CA LYS A 76 44.57 -30.61 -68.03
C LYS A 76 44.95 -31.67 -69.04
N ILE A 77 45.67 -31.25 -70.08
CA ILE A 77 46.29 -32.12 -71.08
C ILE A 77 47.75 -31.69 -71.17
N ILE A 78 48.66 -32.57 -70.77
CA ILE A 78 50.10 -32.34 -70.81
C ILE A 78 50.61 -32.97 -72.10
N PHE A 79 51.18 -32.17 -72.99
CA PHE A 79 51.80 -32.62 -74.24
C PHE A 79 53.29 -32.94 -74.01
N LYS A 80 53.81 -33.96 -74.70
CA LYS A 80 55.24 -34.36 -74.58
C LYS A 80 56.19 -33.26 -75.09
N HIS A 81 55.72 -32.42 -76.01
CA HIS A 81 56.44 -31.30 -76.62
C HIS A 81 55.69 -29.98 -76.39
N PRO A 82 56.36 -28.81 -76.42
CA PRO A 82 55.70 -27.51 -76.32
C PRO A 82 54.66 -27.30 -77.45
N VAL A 83 53.59 -26.59 -77.14
CA VAL A 83 52.43 -26.38 -78.02
C VAL A 83 51.99 -24.92 -78.11
N GLU A 84 51.24 -24.62 -79.17
CA GLU A 84 50.46 -23.40 -79.34
C GLU A 84 49.00 -23.74 -79.66
N ILE A 85 48.06 -22.93 -79.14
CA ILE A 85 46.62 -23.09 -79.41
C ILE A 85 46.29 -22.31 -80.68
N MET A 86 45.85 -23.01 -81.72
CA MET A 86 45.52 -22.43 -83.03
C MET A 86 44.09 -21.87 -83.05
N ASP A 87 43.12 -22.63 -82.53
CA ASP A 87 41.71 -22.21 -82.48
C ASP A 87 41.00 -22.79 -81.24
N LYS A 88 40.61 -21.90 -80.33
CA LYS A 88 39.88 -22.26 -79.10
C LYS A 88 38.45 -22.72 -79.35
N SER A 89 37.85 -22.38 -80.49
CA SER A 89 36.47 -22.80 -80.82
C SER A 89 36.37 -24.28 -81.21
N GLN A 90 37.50 -24.92 -81.54
CA GLN A 90 37.62 -26.36 -81.79
C GLN A 90 37.66 -27.22 -80.50
N ILE A 91 37.60 -26.58 -79.33
CA ILE A 91 37.71 -27.22 -78.01
C ILE A 91 36.33 -27.20 -77.34
N ALA A 92 35.71 -28.36 -77.21
CA ALA A 92 34.30 -28.51 -76.86
C ALA A 92 34.10 -29.50 -75.69
N LEU A 93 33.34 -29.10 -74.67
CA LEU A 93 32.92 -29.98 -73.58
C LEU A 93 31.42 -30.27 -73.72
N ALA A 94 31.01 -31.54 -73.81
CA ALA A 94 29.63 -31.92 -74.08
C ALA A 94 29.15 -33.11 -73.21
N SER A 95 27.84 -33.20 -72.98
CA SER A 95 27.16 -34.31 -72.30
C SER A 95 26.02 -34.82 -73.18
N GLY A 96 26.23 -35.95 -73.86
CA GLY A 96 25.32 -36.41 -74.91
C GLY A 96 25.24 -35.40 -76.05
N SER A 97 24.06 -34.82 -76.28
CA SER A 97 23.82 -33.77 -77.27
C SER A 97 23.91 -32.34 -76.72
N GLU A 98 24.16 -32.15 -75.42
CA GLU A 98 24.17 -30.83 -74.78
C GLU A 98 25.61 -30.32 -74.59
N MET A 99 25.90 -29.15 -75.14
CA MET A 99 27.19 -28.47 -75.00
C MET A 99 27.28 -27.70 -73.67
N TYR A 100 28.42 -27.78 -72.99
CA TYR A 100 28.80 -26.85 -71.93
C TYR A 100 29.56 -25.67 -72.56
N ILE A 101 29.17 -24.44 -72.20
CA ILE A 101 29.74 -23.22 -72.80
C ILE A 101 31.04 -22.87 -72.08
N LEU A 102 32.16 -23.23 -72.71
CA LEU A 102 33.49 -22.75 -72.36
C LEU A 102 33.72 -21.37 -72.98
N ASP A 103 34.26 -20.42 -72.20
CA ASP A 103 34.71 -19.13 -72.72
C ASP A 103 36.18 -19.19 -73.16
N PRO A 104 36.63 -18.39 -74.14
CA PRO A 104 38.01 -18.39 -74.60
C PRO A 104 39.05 -18.07 -73.51
N GLU A 105 38.66 -17.42 -72.42
CA GLU A 105 39.54 -17.12 -71.28
C GLU A 105 39.77 -18.33 -70.35
N GLU A 106 38.81 -19.28 -70.31
CA GLU A 106 38.91 -20.51 -69.50
C GLU A 106 39.91 -21.52 -70.08
N ILE A 107 40.32 -21.33 -71.35
CA ILE A 107 41.21 -22.21 -72.10
C ILE A 107 42.58 -21.54 -72.26
N TYR A 108 43.64 -22.10 -71.66
CA TYR A 108 44.97 -21.47 -71.62
C TYR A 108 46.11 -22.49 -71.50
N LEU A 109 47.34 -22.07 -71.84
CA LEU A 109 48.56 -22.84 -71.61
C LEU A 109 49.24 -22.39 -70.30
N LEU A 110 49.90 -23.31 -69.59
CA LEU A 110 50.79 -22.97 -68.48
C LEU A 110 52.15 -22.46 -68.99
N GLN A 111 52.96 -21.93 -68.05
CA GLN A 111 54.32 -21.42 -68.31
C GLN A 111 55.33 -22.51 -68.76
N ASP A 112 54.96 -23.78 -68.70
CA ASP A 112 55.73 -24.89 -69.29
C ASP A 112 55.56 -24.98 -70.82
N GLU A 113 54.60 -24.24 -71.38
CA GLU A 113 54.12 -24.31 -72.77
C GLU A 113 53.68 -25.70 -73.23
N LYS A 114 53.52 -26.65 -72.30
CA LYS A 114 53.15 -28.07 -72.54
C LYS A 114 51.78 -28.42 -71.97
N THR A 115 51.33 -27.74 -70.94
CA THR A 115 50.07 -28.07 -70.25
C THR A 115 48.94 -27.15 -70.71
N LEU A 116 48.03 -27.68 -71.53
CA LEU A 116 46.74 -27.07 -71.83
C LEU A 116 45.81 -27.25 -70.64
N CYS A 117 45.28 -26.15 -70.12
CA CYS A 117 44.28 -26.09 -69.06
C CYS A 117 42.95 -25.57 -69.61
N ILE A 118 41.85 -26.17 -69.13
CA ILE A 118 40.47 -25.78 -69.40
C ILE A 118 39.76 -25.71 -68.05
N ASP A 119 39.52 -24.51 -67.53
CA ASP A 119 38.91 -24.32 -66.23
C ASP A 119 37.37 -24.31 -66.32
N VAL A 120 36.73 -25.36 -65.81
CA VAL A 120 35.28 -25.51 -65.85
C VAL A 120 34.64 -24.86 -64.62
N GLY A 121 33.60 -24.05 -64.85
CA GLY A 121 32.69 -23.56 -63.81
C GLY A 121 33.21 -22.38 -62.98
N HIS A 122 33.70 -21.32 -63.63
CA HIS A 122 34.06 -20.06 -62.99
C HIS A 122 32.87 -19.35 -62.28
N ILE A 123 33.18 -18.32 -61.48
CA ILE A 123 32.22 -17.43 -60.80
C ILE A 123 31.03 -17.09 -61.71
N GLY A 124 29.81 -17.39 -61.27
CA GLY A 124 28.57 -17.10 -61.99
C GLY A 124 28.15 -18.15 -63.04
N LYS A 125 29.02 -19.10 -63.43
CA LYS A 125 28.65 -20.25 -64.25
C LYS A 125 28.08 -21.40 -63.41
N LEU A 126 27.26 -22.23 -64.06
CA LEU A 126 26.80 -23.48 -63.45
C LEU A 126 27.95 -24.51 -63.40
N PRO A 127 28.10 -25.26 -62.28
CA PRO A 127 28.96 -26.44 -62.25
C PRO A 127 28.40 -27.53 -63.19
N LEU A 128 29.23 -28.53 -63.50
CA LEU A 128 28.79 -29.73 -64.20
C LEU A 128 27.70 -30.47 -63.42
N ARG A 129 26.84 -31.20 -64.14
CA ARG A 129 25.84 -32.08 -63.53
C ARG A 129 26.53 -33.25 -62.83
N ARG A 130 25.89 -33.80 -61.79
CA ARG A 130 26.39 -34.95 -61.01
C ARG A 130 26.18 -36.26 -61.74
N SER A 131 26.99 -37.27 -61.42
CA SER A 131 26.87 -38.63 -61.97
C SER A 131 26.73 -38.66 -63.50
N THR A 132 27.29 -37.65 -64.18
CA THR A 132 27.02 -37.34 -65.59
C THR A 132 28.29 -37.56 -66.40
N LEU A 133 28.16 -38.28 -67.50
CA LEU A 133 29.22 -38.44 -68.49
C LEU A 133 29.39 -37.14 -69.28
N TYR A 134 30.62 -36.64 -69.32
CA TYR A 134 31.08 -35.56 -70.17
C TYR A 134 32.19 -36.04 -71.10
N ASN A 135 32.21 -35.52 -72.31
CA ASN A 135 33.27 -35.72 -73.29
C ASN A 135 33.90 -34.35 -73.56
N LEU A 136 35.19 -34.20 -73.29
CA LEU A 136 36.00 -33.13 -73.87
C LEU A 136 36.49 -33.61 -75.23
N THR A 137 36.18 -32.85 -76.28
CA THR A 137 36.70 -33.05 -77.64
C THR A 137 37.58 -31.86 -78.00
N ILE A 138 38.81 -32.14 -78.44
CA ILE A 138 39.66 -31.20 -79.17
C ILE A 138 39.67 -31.69 -80.60
N LEU A 139 39.02 -30.96 -81.50
CA LEU A 139 38.96 -31.32 -82.92
C LEU A 139 40.34 -31.19 -83.57
N LYS A 140 40.49 -31.77 -84.76
CA LYS A 140 41.74 -31.70 -85.54
C LYS A 140 42.16 -30.24 -85.76
N ASP A 141 43.46 -29.99 -85.80
CA ASP A 141 44.07 -28.68 -86.13
C ASP A 141 43.85 -27.56 -85.09
N ALA A 142 43.33 -27.89 -83.90
CA ALA A 142 43.10 -26.94 -82.79
C ALA A 142 44.38 -26.53 -82.05
N VAL A 143 45.39 -27.39 -82.02
CA VAL A 143 46.65 -27.27 -81.29
C VAL A 143 47.79 -27.73 -82.20
N LYS A 144 48.89 -26.98 -82.20
CA LYS A 144 50.13 -27.30 -82.96
C LYS A 144 51.30 -27.48 -82.01
N LEU A 145 52.20 -28.43 -82.30
CA LEU A 145 53.49 -28.55 -81.62
C LEU A 145 54.42 -27.42 -82.11
N LYS A 146 55.08 -26.68 -81.22
CA LYS A 146 55.90 -25.52 -81.63
C LYS A 146 57.13 -25.89 -82.47
N ASP A 147 57.79 -26.99 -82.12
CA ASP A 147 59.05 -27.42 -82.73
C ASP A 147 58.88 -28.29 -84.00
N TYR A 148 57.64 -28.57 -84.41
CA TYR A 148 57.31 -29.49 -85.50
C TYR A 148 56.15 -28.94 -86.35
N ASP A 149 56.08 -29.24 -87.65
CA ASP A 149 54.93 -28.85 -88.48
C ASP A 149 53.77 -29.86 -88.35
N ILE A 150 53.38 -30.13 -87.10
CA ILE A 150 52.39 -31.16 -86.72
C ILE A 150 51.31 -30.54 -85.84
N THR A 151 50.07 -30.68 -86.30
CA THR A 151 48.85 -30.38 -85.56
C THR A 151 48.27 -31.63 -84.91
N ASN A 152 47.43 -31.48 -83.89
CA ASN A 152 46.72 -32.61 -83.29
C ASN A 152 45.68 -33.22 -84.26
N ASP A 153 45.54 -34.55 -84.21
CA ASP A 153 44.32 -35.24 -84.63
C ASP A 153 43.24 -35.12 -83.54
N SER A 154 42.00 -35.51 -83.85
CA SER A 154 40.86 -35.36 -82.93
C SER A 154 41.08 -36.15 -81.63
N ILE A 155 41.26 -35.42 -80.52
CA ILE A 155 41.42 -35.97 -79.17
C ILE A 155 40.06 -35.98 -78.49
N THR A 156 39.66 -37.09 -77.87
CA THR A 156 38.45 -37.17 -77.04
C THR A 156 38.77 -37.79 -75.69
N ILE A 157 38.38 -37.10 -74.61
CA ILE A 157 38.54 -37.53 -73.23
C ILE A 157 37.16 -37.60 -72.59
N SER A 158 36.70 -38.81 -72.29
CA SER A 158 35.44 -39.05 -71.58
C SER A 158 35.68 -39.10 -70.07
N PHE A 159 34.80 -38.53 -69.26
CA PHE A 159 34.85 -38.66 -67.79
C PHE A 159 33.46 -38.51 -67.15
N THR A 160 33.27 -39.13 -65.98
CA THR A 160 32.01 -39.08 -65.23
C THR A 160 32.20 -38.33 -63.92
N THR A 161 31.39 -37.30 -63.71
CA THR A 161 31.37 -36.50 -62.48
C THR A 161 30.87 -37.31 -61.27
N ARG A 162 31.25 -36.87 -60.07
CA ARG A 162 30.80 -37.45 -58.80
C ARG A 162 29.31 -37.26 -58.53
N SER A 163 28.78 -38.12 -57.66
CA SER A 163 27.41 -38.04 -57.14
C SER A 163 27.25 -37.07 -55.96
N GLU A 164 28.35 -36.71 -55.31
CA GLU A 164 28.37 -35.98 -54.03
C GLU A 164 28.16 -34.46 -54.16
N GLY A 165 27.85 -33.85 -53.01
CA GLY A 165 27.72 -32.41 -52.81
C GLY A 165 26.28 -31.94 -52.60
N GLN A 166 26.10 -30.70 -52.15
CA GLN A 166 24.82 -29.97 -52.06
C GLN A 166 25.09 -28.58 -51.46
N SER A 167 24.37 -27.58 -51.98
CA SER A 167 24.37 -26.19 -51.52
C SER A 167 24.36 -26.09 -49.99
N PRO A 168 25.34 -25.41 -49.37
CA PRO A 168 25.38 -25.23 -47.92
C PRO A 168 24.15 -24.49 -47.39
N LYS A 169 23.75 -24.83 -46.16
CA LYS A 169 22.63 -24.17 -45.46
C LYS A 169 23.14 -23.45 -44.23
N ILE A 170 22.67 -22.23 -44.03
CA ILE A 170 23.03 -21.41 -42.87
C ILE A 170 22.34 -21.98 -41.62
N LEU A 171 23.12 -22.28 -40.58
CA LEU A 171 22.64 -22.71 -39.26
C LEU A 171 22.32 -21.52 -38.34
N GLY A 172 22.99 -20.39 -38.53
CA GLY A 172 22.78 -19.18 -37.72
C GLY A 172 23.91 -18.17 -37.81
N TYR A 173 23.70 -17.04 -37.12
CA TYR A 173 24.57 -15.86 -37.13
C TYR A 173 24.98 -15.51 -35.69
N SER A 174 26.27 -15.33 -35.43
CA SER A 174 26.83 -15.26 -34.07
C SER A 174 28.00 -14.29 -33.96
N SER A 175 28.29 -13.80 -32.76
CA SER A 175 29.54 -13.09 -32.44
C SER A 175 30.72 -14.03 -32.15
N TYR A 176 30.47 -15.35 -32.09
CA TYR A 176 31.48 -16.38 -31.84
C TYR A 176 31.46 -17.50 -32.88
N ALA A 177 32.62 -18.05 -33.20
CA ALA A 177 32.77 -19.23 -34.07
C ALA A 177 32.02 -20.49 -33.57
N SER A 178 31.72 -20.55 -32.27
CA SER A 178 30.91 -21.60 -31.63
C SER A 178 29.42 -21.53 -31.97
N GLY A 179 28.89 -20.36 -32.34
CA GLY A 179 27.45 -20.14 -32.46
C GLY A 179 26.71 -20.14 -31.12
N SER A 180 27.34 -19.61 -30.06
CA SER A 180 26.79 -19.58 -28.68
C SER A 180 25.92 -18.36 -28.37
N ASP A 181 25.62 -17.52 -29.36
CA ASP A 181 24.69 -16.39 -29.30
C ASP A 181 24.00 -16.21 -30.67
N ASP A 182 22.92 -15.43 -30.70
CA ASP A 182 22.21 -15.05 -31.94
C ASP A 182 22.24 -13.54 -32.09
N ILE A 183 23.03 -13.05 -33.06
CA ILE A 183 23.18 -11.61 -33.29
C ILE A 183 21.96 -10.98 -33.99
N THR A 184 21.04 -11.77 -34.54
CA THR A 184 19.80 -11.24 -35.16
C THR A 184 18.80 -10.76 -34.11
N SER A 185 18.87 -11.32 -32.89
CA SER A 185 18.08 -10.92 -31.74
C SER A 185 18.76 -9.82 -30.91
N LEU A 186 18.02 -8.75 -30.60
CA LEU A 186 18.48 -7.65 -29.72
C LEU A 186 18.78 -8.11 -28.29
N SER A 187 18.14 -9.18 -27.81
CA SER A 187 18.40 -9.81 -26.50
C SER A 187 19.30 -11.05 -26.58
N GLY A 188 19.51 -11.59 -27.78
CA GLY A 188 20.40 -12.73 -28.02
C GLY A 188 21.85 -12.32 -28.29
N THR A 189 22.07 -11.14 -28.87
CA THR A 189 23.39 -10.69 -29.32
C THR A 189 24.39 -10.46 -28.20
N ARG A 190 25.64 -10.90 -28.42
CA ARG A 190 26.81 -10.55 -27.61
C ARG A 190 27.89 -9.83 -28.44
N LEU A 191 27.55 -9.39 -29.66
CA LEU A 191 28.47 -8.73 -30.57
C LEU A 191 28.89 -7.35 -30.04
N SER A 192 30.11 -7.27 -29.52
CA SER A 192 30.73 -6.02 -29.08
C SER A 192 31.08 -5.10 -30.27
N ARG A 193 31.34 -3.83 -29.95
CA ARG A 193 31.94 -2.82 -30.85
C ARG A 193 33.05 -3.36 -31.75
N ASP A 194 34.03 -4.05 -31.18
CA ASP A 194 35.20 -4.58 -31.90
C ASP A 194 35.06 -6.08 -32.25
N GLY A 195 33.84 -6.59 -32.28
CA GLY A 195 33.53 -8.01 -32.46
C GLY A 195 33.47 -8.46 -33.93
N PHE A 196 33.70 -9.77 -34.13
CA PHE A 196 33.63 -10.42 -35.44
C PHE A 196 32.23 -11.00 -35.71
N ILE A 197 31.76 -10.89 -36.94
CA ILE A 197 30.50 -11.48 -37.39
C ILE A 197 30.78 -12.89 -37.92
N HIS A 198 30.06 -13.89 -37.41
CA HIS A 198 30.20 -15.29 -37.82
C HIS A 198 28.93 -15.82 -38.48
N ILE A 199 29.07 -16.48 -39.63
CA ILE A 199 27.99 -17.18 -40.35
C ILE A 199 28.35 -18.66 -40.36
N ARG A 200 27.51 -19.51 -39.73
CA ARG A 200 27.77 -20.95 -39.59
C ARG A 200 26.97 -21.75 -40.61
N PHE A 201 27.58 -22.77 -41.21
CA PHE A 201 26.96 -23.64 -42.21
C PHE A 201 26.84 -25.10 -41.74
N ASP A 202 25.87 -25.81 -42.33
CA ASP A 202 25.53 -27.21 -42.02
C ASP A 202 26.57 -28.25 -42.50
N ARG A 203 27.58 -27.80 -43.25
CA ARG A 203 28.63 -28.61 -43.87
C ARG A 203 29.92 -27.81 -44.04
N ASN A 204 31.02 -28.50 -44.35
CA ASN A 204 32.26 -27.84 -44.75
C ASN A 204 32.07 -27.06 -46.06
N ILE A 205 32.60 -25.85 -46.09
CA ILE A 205 32.56 -24.90 -47.20
C ILE A 205 33.97 -24.54 -47.66
N LYS A 206 34.05 -23.95 -48.84
CA LYS A 206 35.25 -23.33 -49.42
C LYS A 206 34.87 -22.02 -50.13
N TRP A 207 35.88 -21.21 -50.44
CA TRP A 207 35.70 -20.13 -51.39
C TRP A 207 35.57 -20.67 -52.82
N GLU A 208 34.80 -19.96 -53.63
CA GLU A 208 34.65 -20.19 -55.07
C GLU A 208 36.00 -20.29 -55.79
N LYS A 209 36.05 -21.08 -56.85
CA LYS A 209 37.25 -21.36 -57.62
C LYS A 209 37.85 -20.08 -58.19
N ASN A 210 39.16 -19.89 -58.00
CA ASN A 210 39.93 -18.71 -58.39
C ASN A 210 39.48 -17.37 -57.73
N ALA A 211 38.57 -17.40 -56.75
CA ALA A 211 38.16 -16.23 -56.00
C ALA A 211 39.29 -15.69 -55.11
N HIS A 212 39.59 -14.40 -55.23
CA HIS A 212 40.67 -13.72 -54.50
C HIS A 212 40.12 -12.68 -53.52
N LYS A 213 40.90 -12.32 -52.48
CA LYS A 213 40.43 -11.54 -51.31
C LYS A 213 39.66 -10.27 -51.69
N GLN A 214 40.09 -9.55 -52.73
CA GLN A 214 39.40 -8.36 -53.23
C GLN A 214 37.94 -8.65 -53.65
N GLN A 215 37.70 -9.72 -54.40
CA GLN A 215 36.35 -10.13 -54.82
C GLN A 215 35.48 -10.56 -53.63
N LEU A 216 36.08 -11.20 -52.62
CA LEU A 216 35.37 -11.58 -51.39
C LEU A 216 34.91 -10.35 -50.60
N LEU A 217 35.72 -9.30 -50.53
CA LEU A 217 35.36 -8.01 -49.91
C LEU A 217 34.34 -7.25 -50.76
N GLU A 218 34.48 -7.21 -52.08
CA GLU A 218 33.53 -6.54 -52.97
C GLU A 218 32.13 -7.19 -52.98
N GLY A 219 32.08 -8.52 -52.88
CA GLY A 219 30.84 -9.29 -52.72
C GLY A 219 30.28 -9.34 -51.29
N THR A 220 30.92 -8.67 -50.32
CA THR A 220 30.50 -8.61 -48.92
C THR A 220 30.18 -7.16 -48.52
N LYS A 221 28.90 -6.86 -48.29
CA LYS A 221 28.44 -5.50 -47.97
C LYS A 221 27.81 -5.40 -46.60
N LEU A 222 28.44 -4.62 -45.72
CA LEU A 222 27.95 -4.25 -44.40
C LEU A 222 27.29 -2.87 -44.46
N TYR A 223 26.10 -2.74 -43.87
CA TYR A 223 25.37 -1.46 -43.79
C TYR A 223 24.99 -1.13 -42.35
N ARG A 224 25.35 0.07 -41.89
CA ARG A 224 24.88 0.68 -40.64
C ARG A 224 23.47 1.24 -40.82
N ILE A 225 22.62 1.02 -39.82
CA ILE A 225 21.25 1.54 -39.77
C ILE A 225 21.01 2.18 -38.39
N PRO A 226 20.47 3.40 -38.29
CA PRO A 226 20.22 4.34 -39.38
C PRO A 226 21.52 4.97 -39.94
N LYS A 227 21.41 5.52 -41.15
CA LYS A 227 22.35 6.48 -41.74
C LYS A 227 22.16 7.87 -41.10
N PRO A 228 23.24 8.58 -40.72
CA PRO A 228 23.15 9.98 -40.28
C PRO A 228 22.83 10.94 -41.43
N THR A 229 22.25 12.10 -41.12
CA THR A 229 22.05 13.20 -42.08
C THR A 229 23.33 14.01 -42.25
N GLU A 230 24.05 14.28 -41.16
CA GLU A 230 25.31 15.02 -41.13
C GLU A 230 26.41 14.28 -40.36
N THR A 231 27.67 14.59 -40.67
CA THR A 231 28.87 13.99 -40.06
C THR A 231 29.95 15.05 -39.87
N ALA A 232 30.51 15.13 -38.67
CA ALA A 232 31.56 16.08 -38.31
C ALA A 232 32.82 15.36 -37.83
N TYR A 233 33.92 16.10 -37.75
CA TYR A 233 35.17 15.64 -37.13
C TYR A 233 35.26 16.14 -35.70
N ASP A 234 35.76 15.30 -34.79
CA ASP A 234 36.09 15.73 -33.43
C ASP A 234 37.44 16.47 -33.36
N THR A 235 37.83 16.90 -32.16
CA THR A 235 39.10 17.62 -31.91
C THR A 235 40.36 16.77 -32.12
N GLU A 236 40.23 15.45 -32.28
CA GLU A 236 41.33 14.52 -32.54
C GLU A 236 41.39 14.12 -34.04
N GLY A 237 40.39 14.51 -34.82
CA GLY A 237 40.27 14.22 -36.25
C GLY A 237 39.46 12.96 -36.58
N ASN A 238 38.75 12.38 -35.61
CA ASN A 238 37.90 11.22 -35.86
C ASN A 238 36.56 11.67 -36.47
N LEU A 239 36.12 11.01 -37.55
CA LEU A 239 34.81 11.25 -38.16
C LEU A 239 33.69 10.61 -37.31
N TYR A 240 32.72 11.41 -36.88
CA TYR A 240 31.57 10.94 -36.12
C TYR A 240 30.23 11.32 -36.77
N SER A 241 29.19 10.56 -36.45
CA SER A 241 27.81 10.88 -36.87
C SER A 241 27.30 12.07 -36.07
N GLU A 242 27.09 13.21 -36.73
CA GLU A 242 26.71 14.47 -36.09
C GLU A 242 25.20 14.54 -35.91
N ALA A 243 24.41 14.35 -36.96
CA ALA A 243 22.95 14.49 -36.90
C ALA A 243 22.19 13.27 -37.44
N PHE A 244 21.00 13.04 -36.90
CA PHE A 244 19.99 12.10 -37.40
C PHE A 244 18.61 12.72 -37.27
N GLU A 245 17.77 12.55 -38.28
CA GLU A 245 16.41 13.10 -38.32
C GLU A 245 15.37 12.01 -38.55
N PHE A 246 14.28 12.06 -37.77
CA PHE A 246 13.17 11.12 -37.85
C PHE A 246 11.83 11.86 -37.83
N GLU A 247 10.90 11.41 -38.65
CA GLU A 247 9.48 11.62 -38.40
C GLU A 247 9.10 10.77 -37.16
N PRO A 248 8.41 11.31 -36.13
CA PRO A 248 7.99 10.52 -34.97
C PRO A 248 7.16 9.28 -35.34
N GLY A 249 6.51 9.31 -36.50
CA GLY A 249 5.65 8.25 -37.01
C GLY A 249 6.36 7.01 -37.57
N ILE A 250 7.68 7.05 -37.77
CA ILE A 250 8.45 6.07 -38.53
C ILE A 250 8.40 4.64 -37.96
N THR A 251 8.53 3.65 -38.85
CA THR A 251 8.51 2.21 -38.54
C THR A 251 9.84 1.53 -38.82
N GLU A 252 10.10 0.39 -38.16
CA GLU A 252 11.25 -0.48 -38.42
C GLU A 252 11.38 -0.89 -39.89
N THR A 253 10.26 -1.10 -40.60
CA THR A 253 10.24 -1.44 -42.03
C THR A 253 10.72 -0.29 -42.90
N GLN A 254 10.31 0.95 -42.59
CA GLN A 254 10.83 2.14 -43.28
C GLN A 254 12.32 2.35 -42.98
N LEU A 255 12.75 2.11 -41.73
CA LEU A 255 14.14 2.22 -41.30
C LEU A 255 15.07 1.19 -41.99
N LYS A 256 14.53 0.07 -42.48
CA LYS A 256 15.27 -0.90 -43.30
C LYS A 256 15.45 -0.49 -44.77
N THR A 257 14.82 0.58 -45.26
CA THR A 257 14.96 0.99 -46.67
C THR A 257 16.35 1.59 -46.98
N LYS A 258 16.76 1.57 -48.26
CA LYS A 258 18.05 2.12 -48.70
C LYS A 258 18.30 3.58 -48.29
N LYS A 259 17.24 4.39 -48.05
CA LYS A 259 17.35 5.77 -47.54
C LYS A 259 18.15 5.85 -46.23
N TYR A 260 17.97 4.86 -45.34
CA TYR A 260 18.56 4.83 -44.00
C TYR A 260 19.69 3.79 -43.85
N GLN A 261 20.17 3.21 -44.96
CA GLN A 261 21.36 2.35 -44.96
C GLN A 261 22.60 3.17 -45.31
N GLN A 262 23.68 3.03 -44.54
CA GLN A 262 25.01 3.56 -44.88
C GLN A 262 25.99 2.39 -44.99
N GLU A 263 26.65 2.24 -46.13
CA GLU A 263 27.70 1.23 -46.31
C GLU A 263 28.88 1.50 -45.36
N VAL A 264 29.43 0.43 -44.79
CA VAL A 264 30.59 0.42 -43.90
C VAL A 264 31.58 -0.59 -44.49
N ALA A 265 32.86 -0.23 -44.52
CA ALA A 265 33.90 -1.11 -45.04
C ALA A 265 34.08 -2.38 -44.19
N VAL A 266 34.53 -3.45 -44.86
CA VAL A 266 34.91 -4.73 -44.26
C VAL A 266 36.41 -4.88 -44.49
N GLU A 267 37.16 -5.14 -43.42
CA GLU A 267 38.62 -5.32 -43.46
C GLU A 267 39.00 -6.73 -43.90
N ASP A 268 38.25 -7.72 -43.41
CA ASP A 268 38.58 -9.12 -43.61
C ASP A 268 37.37 -10.05 -43.70
N ILE A 269 37.54 -11.14 -44.44
CA ILE A 269 36.61 -12.24 -44.62
C ILE A 269 37.38 -13.54 -44.88
N GLU A 270 37.19 -14.54 -44.02
CA GLU A 270 37.88 -15.84 -44.06
C GLU A 270 36.96 -16.98 -43.63
N ILE A 271 37.31 -18.21 -44.02
CA ILE A 271 36.65 -19.44 -43.54
C ILE A 271 37.47 -20.03 -42.38
N ILE A 272 36.81 -20.26 -41.25
CA ILE A 272 37.34 -20.94 -40.07
C ILE A 272 36.54 -22.20 -39.77
N ASN A 273 37.16 -23.12 -39.02
CA ASN A 273 36.57 -24.41 -38.61
C ASN A 273 36.02 -25.24 -39.79
N ASN A 274 36.48 -24.97 -41.02
CA ASN A 274 35.99 -25.49 -42.31
C ASN A 274 34.51 -25.19 -42.65
N ASN A 275 33.66 -24.77 -41.70
CA ASN A 275 32.21 -24.61 -41.90
C ASN A 275 31.65 -23.22 -41.51
N THR A 276 32.51 -22.27 -41.16
CA THR A 276 32.08 -20.98 -40.59
C THR A 276 32.82 -19.83 -41.27
N ILE A 277 32.10 -18.84 -41.80
CA ILE A 277 32.71 -17.60 -42.29
C ILE A 277 32.87 -16.65 -41.10
N ARG A 278 34.06 -16.03 -40.96
CA ARG A 278 34.35 -14.95 -40.03
C ARG A 278 34.59 -13.66 -40.82
N ILE A 279 33.91 -12.58 -40.43
CA ILE A 279 33.96 -11.25 -41.07
C ILE A 279 34.38 -10.21 -40.03
N LYS A 280 35.34 -9.35 -40.41
CA LYS A 280 35.86 -8.25 -39.58
C LYS A 280 35.44 -6.89 -40.17
N PRO A 281 34.65 -6.07 -39.46
CA PRO A 281 34.41 -4.68 -39.85
C PRO A 281 35.70 -3.85 -39.84
N ASP A 282 35.85 -2.94 -40.81
CA ASP A 282 37.00 -2.01 -40.92
C ASP A 282 36.97 -0.92 -39.84
N TRP A 283 35.79 -0.60 -39.33
CA TRP A 283 35.60 0.38 -38.25
C TRP A 283 34.82 -0.22 -37.08
N PRO A 284 35.20 0.09 -35.83
CA PRO A 284 34.48 -0.32 -34.63
C PRO A 284 32.98 -0.02 -34.71
N LEU A 285 32.15 -1.05 -34.53
CA LEU A 285 30.70 -0.94 -34.60
C LEU A 285 30.13 -0.07 -33.47
N LEU A 286 29.03 0.63 -33.72
CA LEU A 286 28.31 1.32 -32.65
C LEU A 286 27.63 0.28 -31.76
N ASN A 287 27.77 0.38 -30.44
CA ASN A 287 27.01 -0.44 -29.48
C ASN A 287 25.50 -0.16 -29.62
N LEU A 288 24.69 -1.16 -29.26
CA LEU A 288 23.22 -1.12 -29.26
C LEU A 288 22.60 -0.60 -30.57
N ASN A 289 23.20 -0.95 -31.71
CA ASN A 289 22.90 -0.41 -33.03
C ASN A 289 22.56 -1.51 -34.03
N LYS A 290 21.73 -1.16 -35.03
CA LYS A 290 21.29 -2.07 -36.08
C LYS A 290 22.22 -2.07 -37.28
N TYR A 291 22.42 -3.24 -37.86
CA TYR A 291 23.19 -3.43 -39.08
C TYR A 291 22.49 -4.40 -40.02
N ARG A 292 22.92 -4.42 -41.28
CA ARG A 292 22.58 -5.42 -42.29
C ARG A 292 23.87 -5.92 -42.92
N LEU A 293 24.02 -7.23 -43.10
CA LEU A 293 25.12 -7.82 -43.84
C LEU A 293 24.58 -8.59 -45.04
N THR A 294 25.19 -8.41 -46.21
CA THR A 294 24.94 -9.24 -47.38
C THR A 294 26.24 -9.86 -47.91
N VAL A 295 26.22 -11.16 -48.24
CA VAL A 295 27.33 -11.85 -48.91
C VAL A 295 26.78 -12.60 -50.13
N LYS A 296 27.38 -12.37 -51.31
CA LYS A 296 26.94 -13.04 -52.54
C LYS A 296 27.05 -14.57 -52.47
N LYS A 297 26.04 -15.28 -52.99
CA LYS A 297 25.99 -16.75 -53.03
C LYS A 297 27.06 -17.41 -53.90
N GLU A 298 27.48 -16.70 -54.94
CA GLU A 298 28.48 -17.14 -55.94
C GLU A 298 29.92 -17.15 -55.40
N LEU A 299 30.14 -16.79 -54.13
CA LEU A 299 31.45 -16.83 -53.49
C LEU A 299 31.65 -18.03 -52.55
N ILE A 300 30.56 -18.70 -52.15
CA ILE A 300 30.55 -19.68 -51.06
C ILE A 300 30.05 -21.02 -51.60
N GLU A 301 30.94 -22.00 -51.65
CA GLU A 301 30.62 -23.36 -52.11
C GLU A 301 30.70 -24.39 -50.97
N ASP A 302 30.04 -25.54 -51.13
CA ASP A 302 30.47 -26.76 -50.44
C ASP A 302 31.81 -27.26 -50.99
N ILE A 303 32.45 -28.21 -50.29
CA ILE A 303 33.73 -28.77 -50.73
C ILE A 303 33.73 -29.32 -52.18
N ASN A 304 32.58 -29.76 -52.70
CA ASN A 304 32.43 -30.38 -54.01
C ASN A 304 32.20 -29.39 -55.16
N GLY A 305 31.80 -28.14 -54.89
CA GLY A 305 31.55 -27.11 -55.90
C GLY A 305 30.08 -26.73 -56.09
N TYR A 306 29.29 -26.75 -55.01
CA TYR A 306 27.91 -26.27 -55.02
C TYR A 306 27.74 -24.99 -54.22
N THR A 307 27.39 -23.90 -54.90
CA THR A 307 27.10 -22.58 -54.33
C THR A 307 25.84 -22.58 -53.46
N LEU A 308 25.65 -21.54 -52.63
CA LEU A 308 24.40 -21.33 -51.88
C LEU A 308 23.18 -21.13 -52.82
N GLU A 309 21.99 -21.49 -52.33
CA GLU A 309 20.73 -21.35 -53.08
C GLU A 309 20.39 -19.86 -53.37
N GLY A 310 20.57 -19.00 -52.36
CA GLY A 310 20.39 -17.55 -52.41
C GLY A 310 21.51 -16.82 -51.67
N ASP A 311 21.60 -15.50 -51.83
CA ASP A 311 22.57 -14.66 -51.14
C ASP A 311 22.35 -14.71 -49.62
N VAL A 312 23.42 -14.55 -48.86
CA VAL A 312 23.31 -14.21 -47.43
C VAL A 312 22.76 -12.78 -47.36
N ASP A 313 21.62 -12.57 -46.71
CA ASP A 313 21.08 -11.23 -46.38
C ASP A 313 20.35 -11.29 -45.04
N PHE A 314 20.91 -10.63 -44.02
CA PHE A 314 20.30 -10.59 -42.69
C PHE A 314 20.55 -9.26 -41.98
N TYR A 315 19.71 -8.99 -41.00
CA TYR A 315 19.82 -7.85 -40.09
C TYR A 315 20.27 -8.34 -38.71
N PHE A 316 21.17 -7.60 -38.08
CA PHE A 316 21.71 -7.94 -36.77
C PHE A 316 21.86 -6.71 -35.87
N TRP A 317 22.10 -6.97 -34.60
CA TRP A 317 22.31 -5.97 -33.56
C TRP A 317 23.67 -6.17 -32.89
N THR A 318 24.31 -5.07 -32.52
CA THR A 318 25.39 -5.08 -31.51
C THR A 318 24.80 -5.08 -30.09
N ALA A 319 25.57 -5.61 -29.15
CA ALA A 319 25.24 -5.62 -27.74
C ALA A 319 25.22 -4.20 -27.13
N PRO A 320 24.55 -4.00 -25.98
CA PRO A 320 24.68 -2.78 -25.19
C PRO A 320 26.13 -2.54 -24.74
N SER A 321 26.50 -1.27 -24.59
CA SER A 321 27.77 -0.89 -24.00
C SER A 321 27.88 -1.41 -22.55
N PRO A 322 29.01 -2.02 -22.14
CA PRO A 322 29.23 -2.40 -20.75
C PRO A 322 29.45 -1.18 -19.85
N GLU A 323 30.00 -0.10 -20.41
CA GLU A 323 30.12 1.20 -19.77
C GLU A 323 28.76 1.89 -19.71
N LYS A 324 28.39 2.37 -18.51
CA LYS A 324 27.16 3.13 -18.26
C LYS A 324 27.50 4.59 -17.94
N PRO A 325 27.54 5.48 -18.95
CA PRO A 325 27.81 6.89 -18.74
C PRO A 325 26.68 7.57 -17.96
N LYS A 326 26.95 8.74 -17.40
CA LYS A 326 25.92 9.61 -16.82
C LYS A 326 24.97 10.07 -17.93
N PHE A 327 23.68 9.75 -17.77
CA PHE A 327 22.67 9.94 -18.80
C PHE A 327 21.39 10.56 -18.23
N ASN A 328 21.21 11.87 -18.47
CA ASN A 328 20.11 12.67 -17.90
C ASN A 328 19.85 13.94 -18.73
N TRP A 329 18.65 14.51 -18.59
CA TRP A 329 18.37 15.89 -18.99
C TRP A 329 19.31 16.86 -18.26
N GLU A 330 19.87 17.83 -18.98
CA GLU A 330 20.82 18.83 -18.45
C GLU A 330 20.18 20.21 -18.34
N HIS A 331 19.60 20.71 -19.45
CA HIS A 331 18.80 21.93 -19.50
C HIS A 331 17.96 21.97 -20.79
N ILE A 332 17.22 23.06 -21.01
CA ILE A 332 16.52 23.39 -22.27
C ILE A 332 17.15 24.70 -22.77
N GLU A 333 17.47 24.82 -24.06
CA GLU A 333 18.07 26.04 -24.59
C GLU A 333 17.09 27.22 -24.52
N GLY A 334 17.58 28.42 -24.24
CA GLY A 334 16.76 29.62 -24.02
C GLY A 334 16.07 29.70 -22.64
N ILE A 335 16.23 28.71 -21.77
CA ILE A 335 15.62 28.66 -20.42
C ILE A 335 16.71 28.64 -19.35
N LEU A 336 16.42 29.21 -18.18
CA LEU A 336 17.38 29.31 -17.07
C LEU A 336 17.85 27.92 -16.59
N PRO A 337 19.15 27.73 -16.34
CA PRO A 337 19.67 26.51 -15.70
C PRO A 337 19.00 26.25 -14.34
N GLY A 338 18.71 24.99 -14.04
CA GLY A 338 18.04 24.59 -12.79
C GLY A 338 16.50 24.70 -12.79
N SER A 339 15.88 25.13 -13.90
CA SER A 339 14.40 25.09 -14.03
C SER A 339 13.83 23.66 -14.09
N ILE A 340 14.65 22.67 -14.43
CA ILE A 340 14.28 21.24 -14.41
C ILE A 340 14.29 20.73 -12.95
N LYS A 341 13.17 20.18 -12.51
CA LYS A 341 12.96 19.64 -11.15
C LYS A 341 12.50 18.19 -11.21
N ASP A 342 12.59 17.48 -10.10
CA ASP A 342 11.94 16.17 -9.92
C ASP A 342 10.43 16.34 -9.71
N ASP A 343 9.65 15.46 -10.33
CA ASP A 343 8.20 15.38 -10.17
C ASP A 343 7.82 14.06 -9.51
N SER A 344 7.41 14.15 -8.24
CA SER A 344 6.97 13.02 -7.44
C SER A 344 5.64 12.41 -7.88
N THR A 345 4.86 13.09 -8.73
CA THR A 345 3.57 12.59 -9.23
C THR A 345 3.72 11.70 -10.46
N THR A 346 4.68 12.01 -11.34
CA THR A 346 4.98 11.22 -12.55
C THR A 346 6.18 10.28 -12.39
N GLY A 347 6.98 10.44 -11.33
CA GLY A 347 8.26 9.75 -11.15
C GLY A 347 9.33 10.21 -12.15
N GLY A 348 9.16 11.40 -12.74
CA GLY A 348 9.99 11.94 -13.81
C GLY A 348 10.65 13.27 -13.45
N LYS A 349 11.00 14.03 -14.48
CA LYS A 349 11.43 15.42 -14.40
C LYS A 349 10.34 16.33 -14.98
N SER A 350 10.19 17.52 -14.42
CA SER A 350 9.31 18.55 -14.97
C SER A 350 9.99 19.92 -15.04
N CYS A 351 9.45 20.80 -15.89
CA CYS A 351 9.90 22.19 -16.03
C CYS A 351 8.69 23.07 -16.36
N THR A 352 8.52 24.18 -15.63
CA THR A 352 7.45 25.16 -15.89
C THR A 352 8.05 26.47 -16.37
N VAL A 353 7.57 26.98 -17.51
CA VAL A 353 8.12 28.19 -18.17
C VAL A 353 6.97 29.12 -18.58
N ILE A 354 7.10 30.42 -18.32
CA ILE A 354 6.05 31.40 -18.64
C ILE A 354 6.60 32.38 -19.67
N GLY A 355 5.89 32.53 -20.80
CA GLY A 355 6.21 33.50 -21.85
C GLY A 355 7.41 33.10 -22.73
N THR A 356 7.41 31.87 -23.25
CA THR A 356 8.42 31.43 -24.22
C THR A 356 8.32 32.20 -25.53
N THR A 357 9.39 32.14 -26.34
CA THR A 357 9.27 32.37 -27.79
C THR A 357 8.24 31.39 -28.39
N ILE A 358 7.67 31.77 -29.54
CA ILE A 358 6.71 30.93 -30.25
C ILE A 358 7.49 29.81 -30.95
N TYR A 359 7.20 28.55 -30.65
CA TYR A 359 7.80 27.42 -31.34
C TYR A 359 7.07 27.11 -32.65
N SER A 360 7.81 26.65 -33.67
CA SER A 360 7.32 26.47 -35.05
C SER A 360 8.18 25.43 -35.79
N PRO A 361 7.89 25.10 -37.07
CA PRO A 361 8.75 24.27 -37.91
C PRO A 361 10.17 24.83 -38.10
N ASP A 362 10.36 26.14 -37.91
CA ASP A 362 11.65 26.82 -38.05
C ASP A 362 12.29 27.16 -36.69
N ASN A 363 11.50 27.22 -35.61
CA ASN A 363 11.94 27.45 -34.24
C ASN A 363 11.54 26.26 -33.32
N PRO A 364 12.33 25.17 -33.28
CA PRO A 364 12.03 23.98 -32.47
C PRO A 364 12.23 24.17 -30.97
N LEU A 365 11.69 23.24 -30.17
CA LEU A 365 12.07 23.08 -28.76
C LEU A 365 13.39 22.29 -28.68
N ILE A 366 14.40 22.80 -27.98
CA ILE A 366 15.76 22.23 -27.94
C ILE A 366 16.12 21.78 -26.53
N PHE A 367 16.15 20.47 -26.30
CA PHE A 367 16.49 19.86 -25.01
C PHE A 367 17.94 19.37 -25.04
N VAL A 368 18.73 19.73 -24.03
CA VAL A 368 20.12 19.28 -23.90
C VAL A 368 20.19 18.08 -22.97
N VAL A 369 20.79 17.01 -23.46
CA VAL A 369 21.00 15.74 -22.76
C VAL A 369 22.49 15.52 -22.54
N GLU A 370 22.82 15.15 -21.32
CA GLU A 370 24.15 14.69 -20.93
C GLU A 370 24.29 13.22 -21.37
N GLY A 371 25.26 12.92 -22.24
CA GLY A 371 25.44 11.61 -22.89
C GLY A 371 24.84 11.52 -24.30
N GLU A 372 25.13 10.41 -25.02
CA GLU A 372 24.60 10.16 -26.37
C GLU A 372 23.18 9.56 -26.30
N ALA A 373 22.15 10.37 -26.52
CA ALA A 373 20.76 9.92 -26.57
C ALA A 373 20.36 9.43 -27.97
N VAL A 374 19.86 8.20 -28.06
CA VAL A 374 19.26 7.59 -29.25
C VAL A 374 17.80 7.20 -29.01
N PRO A 375 16.99 7.02 -30.08
CA PRO A 375 15.69 6.35 -29.96
C PRO A 375 15.83 4.92 -29.42
N LYS A 376 14.76 4.41 -28.79
CA LYS A 376 14.68 3.04 -28.27
C LYS A 376 15.07 1.98 -29.34
N ALA A 377 16.05 1.14 -29.02
CA ALA A 377 16.49 0.07 -29.91
C ALA A 377 15.37 -0.97 -30.13
N GLY A 378 15.17 -1.36 -31.39
CA GLY A 378 14.12 -2.31 -31.82
C GLY A 378 12.70 -1.75 -31.86
N ASP A 379 12.49 -0.50 -31.45
CA ASP A 379 11.18 0.16 -31.43
C ASP A 379 11.36 1.66 -31.72
N ILE A 380 11.81 1.99 -32.94
CA ILE A 380 11.89 3.37 -33.42
C ILE A 380 10.52 4.10 -33.35
N SER A 381 9.42 3.34 -33.33
CA SER A 381 8.05 3.87 -33.22
C SER A 381 7.73 4.47 -31.85
N ALA A 382 8.56 4.21 -30.83
CA ALA A 382 8.44 4.83 -29.52
C ALA A 382 8.50 6.36 -29.56
N LEU A 383 9.10 6.95 -30.61
CA LEU A 383 9.11 8.40 -30.84
C LEU A 383 7.70 9.02 -30.93
N LYS A 384 6.66 8.24 -31.27
CA LYS A 384 5.24 8.67 -31.18
C LYS A 384 4.77 9.04 -29.77
N LYS A 385 5.52 8.66 -28.73
CA LYS A 385 5.27 8.97 -27.32
C LYS A 385 6.01 10.23 -26.83
N ILE A 386 6.60 10.98 -27.77
CA ILE A 386 6.84 12.41 -27.63
C ILE A 386 5.55 13.10 -28.08
N THR A 387 4.87 13.80 -27.18
CA THR A 387 3.56 14.42 -27.45
C THR A 387 3.55 15.90 -27.08
N LEU A 388 2.86 16.73 -27.87
CA LEU A 388 2.65 18.15 -27.60
C LEU A 388 1.14 18.44 -27.62
N LEU A 389 0.63 19.06 -26.56
CA LEU A 389 -0.80 19.21 -26.27
C LEU A 389 -1.09 20.64 -25.81
N GLU A 390 -2.24 21.21 -26.18
CA GLU A 390 -2.73 22.47 -25.62
C GLU A 390 -3.29 22.22 -24.20
N GLY A 391 -2.65 22.80 -23.18
CA GLY A 391 -2.70 22.28 -21.81
C GLY A 391 -4.00 22.46 -21.04
N TYR A 392 -4.96 23.25 -21.54
CA TYR A 392 -6.32 23.33 -20.99
C TYR A 392 -7.35 22.49 -21.78
N THR A 393 -6.96 21.90 -22.92
CA THR A 393 -7.84 21.21 -23.86
C THR A 393 -7.20 19.91 -24.36
N THR A 394 -7.49 18.80 -23.69
CA THR A 394 -6.91 17.47 -23.98
C THR A 394 -7.22 16.93 -25.39
N SER A 395 -8.18 17.52 -26.11
CA SER A 395 -8.48 17.24 -27.51
C SER A 395 -7.43 17.76 -28.50
N ASN A 396 -6.73 18.85 -28.15
CA ASN A 396 -5.95 19.64 -29.09
C ASN A 396 -4.48 19.17 -29.09
N THR A 397 -4.26 18.03 -29.75
CA THR A 397 -2.90 17.50 -29.98
C THR A 397 -2.22 18.26 -31.12
N VAL A 398 -1.08 18.88 -30.82
CA VAL A 398 -0.20 19.47 -31.84
C VAL A 398 0.66 18.36 -32.42
N LYS A 399 0.56 18.13 -33.73
CA LYS A 399 1.40 17.16 -34.42
C LYS A 399 2.86 17.65 -34.44
N ILE A 400 3.78 16.75 -34.13
CA ILE A 400 5.23 16.94 -34.29
C ILE A 400 5.61 16.41 -35.68
N SER A 401 6.26 17.24 -36.48
CA SER A 401 6.67 16.91 -37.86
C SER A 401 7.99 16.13 -37.87
N LYS A 402 8.96 16.58 -37.07
CA LYS A 402 10.34 16.09 -37.06
C LYS A 402 10.90 16.05 -35.63
N VAL A 403 11.79 15.09 -35.39
CA VAL A 403 12.71 15.06 -34.25
C VAL A 403 14.13 14.90 -34.80
N ARG A 404 15.04 15.78 -34.40
CA ARG A 404 16.47 15.74 -34.77
C ARG A 404 17.31 15.48 -33.53
N PHE A 405 18.22 14.54 -33.65
CA PHE A 405 19.27 14.25 -32.68
C PHE A 405 20.57 14.79 -33.22
N GLU A 406 21.21 15.71 -32.50
CA GLU A 406 22.47 16.33 -32.90
C GLU A 406 23.50 16.10 -31.79
N TYR A 407 24.65 15.56 -32.15
CA TYR A 407 25.70 15.18 -31.21
C TYR A 407 26.88 16.14 -31.29
N TYR A 408 27.37 16.53 -30.12
CA TYR A 408 28.56 17.38 -29.98
C TYR A 408 29.42 16.88 -28.83
N ILE A 409 30.71 17.17 -28.88
CA ILE A 409 31.67 16.75 -27.84
C ILE A 409 32.04 17.98 -26.99
N LYS A 410 31.90 17.86 -25.67
CA LYS A 410 32.20 18.93 -24.71
C LYS A 410 32.96 18.36 -23.51
N GLY A 411 34.24 18.69 -23.40
CA GLY A 411 35.11 18.17 -22.34
C GLY A 411 35.37 16.66 -22.46
N GLY A 412 35.58 16.16 -23.68
CA GLY A 412 35.78 14.73 -23.97
C GLY A 412 34.50 13.88 -23.94
N LEU A 413 33.38 14.40 -23.41
CA LEU A 413 32.10 13.70 -23.37
C LEU A 413 31.21 14.07 -24.55
N LYS A 414 30.68 13.06 -25.24
CA LYS A 414 29.64 13.22 -26.26
C LYS A 414 28.29 13.49 -25.59
N LYS A 415 27.61 14.53 -26.03
CA LYS A 415 26.29 15.00 -25.58
C LYS A 415 25.32 15.09 -26.74
N THR A 416 24.03 15.26 -26.44
CA THR A 416 22.98 15.38 -27.45
C THR A 416 22.14 16.66 -27.26
N LYS A 417 21.89 17.37 -28.36
CA LYS A 417 20.72 18.24 -28.49
C LYS A 417 19.59 17.45 -29.15
N LEU A 418 18.43 17.43 -28.49
CA LEU A 418 17.18 16.88 -29.00
C LEU A 418 16.29 18.03 -29.44
N PHE A 419 16.15 18.22 -30.74
CA PHE A 419 15.26 19.22 -31.33
C PHE A 419 13.90 18.57 -31.65
N ILE A 420 12.81 19.17 -31.17
CA ILE A 420 11.45 18.74 -31.44
C ILE A 420 10.73 19.84 -32.23
N TYR A 421 10.28 19.51 -33.43
CA TYR A 421 9.66 20.45 -34.37
C TYR A 421 8.14 20.26 -34.40
N PRO A 422 7.35 21.24 -33.94
CA PRO A 422 5.92 21.33 -34.28
C PRO A 422 5.69 21.26 -35.80
N GLU A 423 4.56 20.73 -36.24
CA GLU A 423 4.14 20.78 -37.65
C GLU A 423 3.69 22.18 -38.08
N LYS A 424 3.27 23.01 -37.12
CA LYS A 424 2.79 24.38 -37.32
C LYS A 424 3.29 25.28 -36.19
N GLU A 425 3.30 26.58 -36.45
CA GLU A 425 3.49 27.59 -35.40
C GLU A 425 2.46 27.40 -34.28
N LEU A 426 2.91 27.52 -33.02
CA LEU A 426 2.03 27.47 -31.85
C LEU A 426 1.29 28.80 -31.69
N ASP A 427 0.03 28.77 -31.25
CA ASP A 427 -0.75 29.99 -31.05
C ASP A 427 -0.15 30.84 -29.90
N THR A 428 -0.17 32.17 -30.07
CA THR A 428 0.29 33.14 -29.07
C THR A 428 -0.58 33.16 -27.82
N GLY A 429 0.06 33.28 -26.65
CA GLY A 429 -0.59 33.41 -25.35
C GLY A 429 -1.31 32.18 -24.83
N LYS A 430 -1.11 31.01 -25.46
CA LYS A 430 -1.70 29.73 -25.04
C LYS A 430 -0.78 28.96 -24.11
N TYR A 431 -1.37 28.05 -23.35
CA TYR A 431 -0.68 27.06 -22.51
C TYR A 431 -0.51 25.73 -23.27
N TYR A 432 0.67 25.14 -23.18
CA TYR A 432 1.04 23.88 -23.82
C TYR A 432 1.77 22.95 -22.84
N VAL A 433 1.66 21.64 -23.10
CA VAL A 433 2.37 20.58 -22.41
C VAL A 433 3.11 19.73 -23.43
N LEU A 434 4.44 19.62 -23.30
CA LEU A 434 5.25 18.65 -24.04
C LEU A 434 5.67 17.53 -23.10
N THR A 435 5.36 16.28 -23.45
CA THR A 435 5.77 15.09 -22.70
C THR A 435 6.75 14.26 -23.54
N VAL A 436 7.94 13.98 -23.00
CA VAL A 436 8.82 12.90 -23.47
C VAL A 436 8.63 11.72 -22.52
N SER A 437 7.93 10.69 -22.97
CA SER A 437 7.67 9.51 -22.13
C SER A 437 8.96 8.76 -21.77
N SER A 438 9.00 8.12 -20.60
CA SER A 438 10.04 7.14 -20.28
C SER A 438 10.00 5.95 -21.27
N GLY A 439 11.14 5.34 -21.55
CA GLY A 439 11.24 4.25 -22.53
C GLY A 439 11.23 4.69 -24.00
N VAL A 440 11.34 5.99 -24.29
CA VAL A 440 11.41 6.53 -25.67
C VAL A 440 12.84 6.73 -26.13
N LEU A 441 13.67 7.31 -25.26
CA LEU A 441 15.07 7.65 -25.51
C LEU A 441 15.97 6.89 -24.54
N GLN A 442 17.06 6.35 -25.05
CA GLN A 442 18.05 5.57 -24.32
C GLN A 442 19.47 5.95 -24.74
N ASP A 443 20.48 5.54 -23.99
CA ASP A 443 21.88 5.66 -24.39
C ASP A 443 22.37 4.39 -25.14
N ARG A 444 23.69 4.32 -25.36
CA ARG A 444 24.37 3.15 -25.94
C ARG A 444 24.56 1.98 -24.97
N SER A 445 24.35 2.15 -23.66
CA SER A 445 24.35 1.08 -22.65
C SER A 445 22.95 0.48 -22.38
N GLY A 446 21.89 1.09 -22.92
CA GLY A 446 20.50 0.68 -22.72
C GLY A 446 19.82 1.33 -21.50
N GLN A 447 20.44 2.34 -20.90
CA GLN A 447 19.83 3.18 -19.89
C GLN A 447 18.85 4.15 -20.55
N PHE A 448 17.57 4.15 -20.13
CA PHE A 448 16.57 5.10 -20.60
C PHE A 448 16.69 6.46 -19.91
N LEU A 449 16.32 7.54 -20.60
CA LEU A 449 16.05 8.81 -19.94
C LEU A 449 14.80 8.69 -19.05
N PRO A 450 14.78 9.39 -17.89
CA PRO A 450 13.55 9.56 -17.14
C PRO A 450 12.53 10.35 -17.96
N ARG A 451 11.24 10.13 -17.68
CA ARG A 451 10.12 10.90 -18.24
C ARG A 451 10.36 12.40 -18.06
N PHE A 452 9.98 13.22 -19.05
CA PHE A 452 10.05 14.68 -18.98
C PHE A 452 8.69 15.31 -19.32
N ASP A 453 8.24 16.28 -18.52
CA ASP A 453 7.07 17.12 -18.82
C ASP A 453 7.43 18.61 -18.78
N MET A 454 7.29 19.28 -19.92
CA MET A 454 7.45 20.73 -20.06
C MET A 454 6.07 21.39 -20.07
N TYR A 455 5.79 22.20 -19.05
CA TYR A 455 4.58 23.01 -18.93
C TYR A 455 4.92 24.44 -19.32
N PHE A 456 4.45 24.92 -20.47
CA PHE A 456 4.87 26.25 -20.95
C PHE A 456 3.74 27.10 -21.53
N THR A 457 3.83 28.42 -21.38
CA THR A 457 2.98 29.36 -22.12
C THR A 457 3.78 30.07 -23.20
N THR A 458 3.25 30.15 -24.42
CA THR A 458 3.79 31.01 -25.47
C THR A 458 3.60 32.48 -25.11
N GLY A 459 4.47 33.36 -25.57
CA GLY A 459 4.32 34.81 -25.40
C GLY A 459 2.94 35.30 -25.86
N GLY A 460 2.27 36.09 -25.01
CA GLY A 460 0.99 36.71 -25.34
C GLY A 460 1.14 37.81 -26.38
N ASN A 461 0.12 38.01 -27.21
CA ASN A 461 0.11 39.05 -28.23
C ASN A 461 -1.19 39.87 -28.11
N THR A 462 -1.04 41.20 -28.01
CA THR A 462 -2.16 42.14 -27.81
C THR A 462 -3.05 42.29 -29.05
N ASP A 463 -2.55 41.98 -30.23
CA ASP A 463 -3.28 42.12 -31.50
C ASP A 463 -3.99 40.81 -31.89
N LYS A 464 -3.78 39.74 -31.11
CA LYS A 464 -4.39 38.41 -31.30
C LYS A 464 -5.63 38.24 -30.41
N PRO A 465 -6.58 37.36 -30.81
CA PRO A 465 -7.80 37.12 -30.03
C PRO A 465 -7.51 36.65 -28.60
N ILE A 466 -8.39 37.08 -27.69
CA ILE A 466 -8.50 36.54 -26.33
C ILE A 466 -9.56 35.45 -26.34
N GLY A 467 -9.40 34.42 -25.52
CA GLY A 467 -10.40 33.37 -25.35
C GLY A 467 -10.41 32.75 -23.95
N ILE A 468 -11.55 32.15 -23.61
CA ILE A 468 -11.77 31.40 -22.36
C ILE A 468 -11.83 29.91 -22.69
N TYR A 469 -11.29 29.07 -21.82
CA TYR A 469 -11.51 27.62 -21.83
C TYR A 469 -12.59 27.20 -20.84
N ARG A 470 -12.41 27.55 -19.56
CA ARG A 470 -13.30 27.20 -18.45
C ARG A 470 -13.07 28.10 -17.24
N ILE A 471 -13.92 27.96 -16.22
CA ILE A 471 -13.73 28.55 -14.89
C ILE A 471 -13.60 27.45 -13.82
N GLU A 472 -12.93 27.74 -12.71
CA GLU A 472 -12.65 26.79 -11.62
C GLU A 472 -12.66 27.46 -10.23
N PRO A 473 -13.51 27.04 -9.27
CA PRO A 473 -14.71 26.21 -9.48
C PRO A 473 -15.76 26.93 -10.35
N ASP A 474 -16.70 26.17 -10.90
CA ASP A 474 -17.81 26.68 -11.71
C ASP A 474 -19.11 26.86 -10.92
N THR A 475 -19.28 26.14 -9.81
CA THR A 475 -20.53 25.99 -9.07
C THR A 475 -20.41 26.50 -7.63
N PHE A 476 -21.41 27.24 -7.16
CA PHE A 476 -21.45 27.85 -5.82
C PHE A 476 -22.81 27.68 -5.14
N GLU A 477 -22.78 27.58 -3.80
CA GLU A 477 -23.97 27.71 -2.96
C GLU A 477 -24.37 29.19 -2.78
N PRO A 478 -25.68 29.52 -2.71
CA PRO A 478 -26.15 30.89 -2.47
C PRO A 478 -25.54 31.57 -1.24
N ILE A 479 -25.23 30.80 -0.19
CA ILE A 479 -24.66 31.31 1.06
C ILE A 479 -23.21 31.80 0.91
N ASP A 480 -22.43 31.23 -0.02
CA ASP A 480 -21.04 31.67 -0.29
C ASP A 480 -21.00 32.93 -1.16
N ILE A 481 -22.01 33.10 -2.02
CA ILE A 481 -22.27 34.36 -2.72
C ILE A 481 -22.68 35.42 -1.69
N TYR A 482 -23.65 35.14 -0.82
CA TYR A 482 -24.15 36.08 0.20
C TYR A 482 -23.05 36.56 1.17
N LYS A 483 -22.18 35.65 1.63
CA LYS A 483 -21.04 35.97 2.49
C LYS A 483 -19.90 36.73 1.78
N GLY A 484 -19.94 36.87 0.45
CA GLY A 484 -18.87 37.46 -0.35
C GLY A 484 -17.58 36.63 -0.38
N THR A 485 -17.66 35.34 -0.04
CA THR A 485 -16.52 34.41 0.03
C THR A 485 -16.29 33.64 -1.26
N ALA A 486 -17.29 33.58 -2.15
CA ALA A 486 -17.18 32.95 -3.46
C ALA A 486 -16.10 33.62 -4.35
N ALA A 487 -15.20 32.80 -4.90
CA ALA A 487 -14.18 33.22 -5.86
C ALA A 487 -13.85 32.10 -6.85
N PHE A 488 -13.62 32.45 -8.12
CA PHE A 488 -13.28 31.49 -9.18
C PHE A 488 -12.12 31.97 -10.03
N THR A 489 -11.41 31.03 -10.66
CA THR A 489 -10.32 31.28 -11.60
C THR A 489 -10.80 31.06 -13.03
N ILE A 490 -10.60 32.03 -13.91
CA ILE A 490 -10.80 31.86 -15.35
C ILE A 490 -9.49 31.34 -15.98
N LYS A 491 -9.57 30.25 -16.76
CA LYS A 491 -8.48 29.76 -17.60
C LYS A 491 -8.73 30.15 -19.05
N GLY A 492 -7.73 30.69 -19.73
CA GLY A 492 -7.87 31.19 -21.11
C GLY A 492 -6.52 31.45 -21.79
N TYR A 493 -6.52 32.38 -22.74
CA TYR A 493 -5.33 32.78 -23.50
C TYR A 493 -5.36 34.26 -23.93
N ASN A 494 -4.17 34.86 -24.10
CA ASN A 494 -3.93 36.30 -24.37
C ASN A 494 -4.53 37.29 -23.34
N PHE A 495 -4.81 36.84 -22.12
CA PHE A 495 -5.16 37.74 -21.02
C PHE A 495 -4.03 38.74 -20.76
N ASN A 496 -4.39 39.90 -20.18
CA ASN A 496 -3.48 41.01 -19.94
C ASN A 496 -4.07 41.93 -18.85
N GLU A 497 -3.28 42.90 -18.39
CA GLU A 497 -3.69 43.80 -17.30
C GLU A 497 -4.80 44.80 -17.68
N HIS A 498 -5.14 44.95 -18.96
CA HIS A 498 -6.19 45.86 -19.43
C HIS A 498 -7.60 45.25 -19.36
N ILE A 499 -7.83 44.26 -18.48
CA ILE A 499 -9.17 43.81 -18.11
C ILE A 499 -9.89 44.94 -17.35
N GLU A 500 -11.05 45.36 -17.83
CA GLU A 500 -11.86 46.41 -17.20
C GLU A 500 -12.86 45.82 -16.21
N TYR A 501 -13.64 44.85 -16.69
CA TYR A 501 -14.65 44.13 -15.92
C TYR A 501 -15.01 42.77 -16.53
N ILE A 502 -15.70 41.98 -15.74
CA ILE A 502 -16.31 40.70 -16.12
C ILE A 502 -17.80 40.87 -15.92
N LYS A 503 -18.57 40.72 -17.00
CA LYS A 503 -20.03 40.72 -16.92
C LYS A 503 -20.51 39.30 -16.67
N LEU A 504 -21.42 39.17 -15.71
CA LEU A 504 -22.17 37.96 -15.41
C LEU A 504 -23.61 38.21 -15.82
N LYS A 505 -24.19 37.36 -16.67
CA LYS A 505 -25.58 37.48 -17.12
C LYS A 505 -26.29 36.14 -16.95
N MET A 506 -27.42 36.13 -16.26
CA MET A 506 -28.21 34.92 -16.05
C MET A 506 -28.78 34.41 -17.40
N ILE A 507 -28.51 33.15 -17.73
CA ILE A 507 -28.92 32.49 -18.98
C ILE A 507 -29.86 31.30 -18.76
N SER A 508 -29.96 30.78 -17.52
CA SER A 508 -30.97 29.81 -17.10
C SER A 508 -31.37 30.03 -15.64
N GLY A 509 -32.52 29.48 -15.22
CA GLY A 509 -33.15 29.76 -13.93
C GLY A 509 -34.25 30.83 -14.04
N GLU A 510 -34.88 31.17 -12.91
CA GLU A 510 -36.10 32.01 -12.86
C GLU A 510 -35.90 33.40 -13.47
N ASN A 511 -34.82 34.08 -13.10
CA ASN A 511 -34.50 35.45 -13.55
C ASN A 511 -33.60 35.48 -14.80
N ALA A 512 -33.68 34.45 -15.65
CA ALA A 512 -32.90 34.37 -16.88
C ALA A 512 -33.16 35.57 -17.81
N GLY A 513 -32.09 36.20 -18.26
CA GLY A 513 -32.13 37.39 -19.11
C GLY A 513 -32.45 38.71 -18.39
N THR A 514 -33.03 38.70 -17.18
CA THR A 514 -33.30 39.93 -16.40
C THR A 514 -32.13 40.28 -15.48
N VAL A 515 -31.50 39.30 -14.83
CA VAL A 515 -30.34 39.55 -13.97
C VAL A 515 -29.03 39.59 -14.78
N GLN A 516 -28.33 40.71 -14.65
CA GLN A 516 -26.96 40.90 -15.10
C GLN A 516 -26.21 41.82 -14.13
N THR A 517 -24.92 41.55 -13.91
CA THR A 517 -24.05 42.37 -13.05
C THR A 517 -22.62 42.38 -13.60
N ALA A 518 -21.76 43.24 -13.05
CA ALA A 518 -20.38 43.40 -13.49
C ALA A 518 -19.41 43.40 -12.29
N VAL A 519 -18.45 42.48 -12.32
CA VAL A 519 -17.29 42.46 -11.42
C VAL A 519 -16.21 43.33 -12.03
N TYR A 520 -15.83 44.43 -11.39
CA TYR A 520 -14.85 45.39 -11.92
C TYR A 520 -13.42 45.05 -11.47
N LYS A 521 -12.41 45.58 -12.20
CA LYS A 521 -10.96 45.34 -11.99
C LYS A 521 -10.47 45.29 -10.54
N LYS A 522 -11.06 46.04 -9.59
CA LYS A 522 -10.73 45.97 -8.14
C LYS A 522 -10.93 44.59 -7.49
N ASP A 523 -11.72 43.72 -8.12
CA ASP A 523 -12.07 42.38 -7.67
C ASP A 523 -11.66 41.29 -8.70
N ILE A 524 -10.79 41.66 -9.65
CA ILE A 524 -10.18 40.79 -10.65
C ILE A 524 -8.66 40.88 -10.54
N GLU A 525 -7.98 39.75 -10.41
CA GLU A 525 -6.54 39.65 -10.24
C GLU A 525 -5.92 39.00 -11.48
N PHE A 526 -5.09 39.76 -12.21
CA PHE A 526 -4.34 39.24 -13.35
C PHE A 526 -3.13 38.47 -12.84
N ASN A 527 -3.18 37.14 -12.96
CA ASN A 527 -2.10 36.24 -12.52
C ASN A 527 -1.17 35.85 -13.68
N SER A 528 -1.70 35.68 -14.89
CA SER A 528 -0.91 35.44 -16.09
C SER A 528 -1.72 35.67 -17.36
N ILE A 529 -1.04 35.66 -18.51
CA ILE A 529 -1.62 35.64 -19.86
C ILE A 529 -2.63 34.49 -20.13
N THR A 530 -2.75 33.54 -19.20
CA THR A 530 -3.73 32.44 -19.23
C THR A 530 -4.63 32.34 -17.99
N ARG A 531 -4.45 33.20 -16.98
CA ARG A 531 -5.15 33.12 -15.68
C ARG A 531 -5.61 34.48 -15.15
N LEU A 532 -6.92 34.60 -14.90
CA LEU A 532 -7.53 35.66 -14.08
C LEU A 532 -8.20 35.02 -12.87
N ASP A 533 -8.09 35.64 -11.69
CA ASP A 533 -8.82 35.21 -10.48
C ASP A 533 -9.86 36.27 -10.11
N VAL A 534 -11.08 35.84 -9.77
CA VAL A 534 -12.27 36.69 -9.68
C VAL A 534 -12.95 36.50 -8.33
N LYS A 535 -13.28 37.60 -7.63
CA LYS A 535 -13.78 37.57 -6.24
C LYS A 535 -15.18 38.20 -6.15
N LEU A 536 -16.20 37.42 -5.82
CA LEU A 536 -17.61 37.85 -5.81
C LEU A 536 -18.01 38.52 -4.49
N ARG A 537 -17.33 39.63 -4.16
CA ARG A 537 -17.44 40.32 -2.86
C ARG A 537 -18.02 41.74 -2.89
N ASP A 538 -18.34 42.28 -4.07
CA ASP A 538 -18.98 43.61 -4.17
C ASP A 538 -20.46 43.51 -3.77
N PRO A 539 -20.99 44.35 -2.85
CA PRO A 539 -22.39 44.26 -2.42
C PRO A 539 -23.43 44.38 -3.53
N LYS A 540 -23.14 45.06 -4.65
CA LYS A 540 -24.04 45.12 -5.81
C LYS A 540 -23.98 43.83 -6.64
N VAL A 541 -22.82 43.18 -6.72
CA VAL A 541 -22.66 41.87 -7.35
C VAL A 541 -23.38 40.81 -6.51
N ILE A 542 -23.12 40.77 -5.20
CA ILE A 542 -23.79 39.86 -4.26
C ILE A 542 -25.31 40.01 -4.35
N ASN A 543 -25.83 41.23 -4.19
CA ASN A 543 -27.27 41.47 -4.22
C ASN A 543 -27.91 41.05 -5.55
N ALA A 544 -27.28 41.37 -6.70
CA ALA A 544 -27.79 40.95 -8.01
C ALA A 544 -27.84 39.43 -8.17
N LEU A 545 -26.81 38.71 -7.74
CA LEU A 545 -26.74 37.24 -7.84
C LEU A 545 -27.70 36.53 -6.86
N VAL A 546 -27.79 37.01 -5.61
CA VAL A 546 -28.72 36.48 -4.59
C VAL A 546 -30.18 36.78 -4.93
N THR A 547 -30.47 37.92 -5.58
CA THR A 547 -31.80 38.24 -6.12
C THR A 547 -32.14 37.41 -7.36
N GLY A 548 -31.16 37.06 -8.20
CA GLY A 548 -31.39 36.21 -9.37
C GLY A 548 -31.77 34.77 -9.00
N GLY A 549 -31.19 34.26 -7.91
CA GLY A 549 -31.45 32.91 -7.42
C GLY A 549 -30.64 31.84 -8.17
N GLY A 550 -31.11 30.59 -8.09
CA GLY A 550 -30.45 29.44 -8.70
C GLY A 550 -30.51 29.48 -10.23
N GLY A 551 -29.39 29.19 -10.90
CA GLY A 551 -29.29 29.23 -12.35
C GLY A 551 -27.85 29.26 -12.86
N GLU A 552 -27.70 29.27 -14.19
CA GLU A 552 -26.41 29.45 -14.87
C GLU A 552 -26.27 30.87 -15.40
N TYR A 553 -25.05 31.39 -15.35
CA TYR A 553 -24.66 32.72 -15.79
C TYR A 553 -23.55 32.61 -16.85
N SER A 554 -23.68 33.34 -17.96
CA SER A 554 -22.57 33.50 -18.92
C SER A 554 -21.48 34.40 -18.32
N VAL A 555 -20.23 34.04 -18.56
CA VAL A 555 -19.05 34.83 -18.20
C VAL A 555 -18.54 35.55 -19.45
N GLU A 556 -18.65 36.88 -19.46
CA GLU A 556 -18.22 37.75 -20.56
C GLU A 556 -17.07 38.66 -20.08
N LEU A 557 -15.87 38.50 -20.62
CA LEU A 557 -14.69 39.34 -20.35
C LEU A 557 -14.73 40.63 -21.19
N PHE A 558 -14.44 41.77 -20.57
CA PHE A 558 -14.31 43.07 -21.24
C PHE A 558 -12.90 43.64 -21.01
N PHE A 559 -12.15 43.82 -22.10
CA PHE A 559 -10.81 44.40 -22.12
C PHE A 559 -10.81 45.73 -22.87
N GLU A 560 -9.96 46.65 -22.43
CA GLU A 560 -9.79 47.98 -23.00
C GLU A 560 -9.60 47.92 -24.53
N ASN A 561 -10.40 48.69 -25.28
CA ASN A 561 -10.39 48.77 -26.75
C ASN A 561 -10.61 47.44 -27.50
N ARG A 562 -11.24 46.42 -26.89
CA ARG A 562 -11.55 45.13 -27.55
C ARG A 562 -13.03 44.75 -27.55
N SER A 563 -13.41 43.89 -28.48
CA SER A 563 -14.69 43.17 -28.43
C SER A 563 -14.79 42.27 -27.19
N PRO A 564 -15.99 42.09 -26.60
CA PRO A 564 -16.18 41.19 -25.46
C PRO A 564 -15.92 39.73 -25.83
N VAL A 565 -15.48 38.94 -24.85
CA VAL A 565 -15.11 37.52 -25.04
C VAL A 565 -15.86 36.62 -24.06
N SER A 566 -16.51 35.59 -24.58
CA SER A 566 -17.20 34.55 -23.81
C SER A 566 -16.94 33.16 -24.38
N ASN A 567 -17.36 32.13 -23.65
CA ASN A 567 -17.41 30.73 -24.13
C ASN A 567 -18.61 30.04 -23.48
N ASP A 568 -19.44 29.35 -24.27
CA ASP A 568 -20.64 28.65 -23.78
C ASP A 568 -20.33 27.53 -22.77
N SER A 569 -19.10 27.01 -22.74
CA SER A 569 -18.61 26.05 -21.73
C SER A 569 -18.07 26.70 -20.45
N ALA A 570 -17.94 28.03 -20.40
CA ALA A 570 -17.43 28.78 -19.26
C ALA A 570 -18.58 29.47 -18.51
N ARG A 571 -19.43 28.68 -17.85
CA ARG A 571 -20.60 29.14 -17.10
C ARG A 571 -20.33 29.17 -15.60
N LEU A 572 -20.86 30.19 -14.93
CA LEU A 572 -20.94 30.25 -13.48
C LEU A 572 -22.32 29.74 -13.06
N LYS A 573 -22.37 28.72 -12.19
CA LYS A 573 -23.60 28.12 -11.70
C LYS A 573 -23.82 28.47 -10.23
N ILE A 574 -25.00 28.99 -9.93
CA ILE A 574 -25.47 29.19 -8.55
C ILE A 574 -26.56 28.14 -8.31
N LEU A 575 -26.43 27.38 -7.22
CA LEU A 575 -27.43 26.38 -6.83
C LEU A 575 -28.71 27.07 -6.30
N PRO A 576 -29.89 26.45 -6.41
CA PRO A 576 -31.10 26.98 -5.77
C PRO A 576 -30.96 26.93 -4.23
N ARG A 577 -31.73 27.74 -3.50
CA ARG A 577 -31.74 27.72 -2.01
C ARG A 577 -32.11 26.35 -1.42
N GLY A 578 -32.81 25.53 -2.20
CA GLY A 578 -33.30 24.23 -1.76
C GLY A 578 -34.44 24.35 -0.76
N LYS A 579 -34.69 23.29 0.01
CA LYS A 579 -35.73 23.30 1.04
C LYS A 579 -35.26 24.00 2.31
N PRO A 580 -36.14 24.69 3.04
CA PRO A 580 -35.85 25.25 4.36
C PRO A 580 -35.27 24.20 5.32
N LYS A 581 -34.00 24.41 5.70
CA LYS A 581 -33.21 23.46 6.48
C LYS A 581 -33.37 23.72 7.98
N VAL A 582 -33.74 22.69 8.73
CA VAL A 582 -33.79 22.72 10.19
C VAL A 582 -32.37 22.68 10.76
N LEU A 583 -32.11 23.54 11.75
CA LEU A 583 -30.86 23.59 12.52
C LEU A 583 -31.01 22.91 13.89
N THR A 584 -32.08 23.21 14.63
CA THR A 584 -32.37 22.66 15.97
C THR A 584 -33.86 22.60 16.27
N THR A 585 -34.24 21.73 17.22
CA THR A 585 -35.54 21.76 17.91
C THR A 585 -35.35 22.03 19.40
N ASP A 586 -36.36 22.62 20.02
CA ASP A 586 -36.46 22.89 21.45
C ASP A 586 -37.92 22.60 21.88
N PRO A 587 -38.19 21.54 22.66
CA PRO A 587 -37.24 20.65 23.31
C PRO A 587 -36.40 19.82 22.32
N PRO A 588 -35.14 19.52 22.66
CA PRO A 588 -34.26 18.69 21.84
C PRO A 588 -34.80 17.25 21.76
N GLY A 589 -34.52 16.57 20.65
CA GLY A 589 -34.82 15.15 20.52
C GLY A 589 -33.80 14.26 21.21
N GLY A 590 -34.24 13.10 21.72
CA GLY A 590 -33.39 12.11 22.39
C GLY A 590 -33.76 11.91 23.87
N ASP A 591 -32.79 11.46 24.64
CA ASP A 591 -32.98 11.02 26.04
C ASP A 591 -32.93 12.17 27.07
N ILE A 592 -32.66 13.40 26.63
CA ILE A 592 -32.64 14.59 27.50
C ILE A 592 -34.07 14.91 27.95
N TRP A 593 -34.28 14.96 29.27
CA TRP A 593 -35.56 15.30 29.85
C TRP A 593 -35.82 16.81 29.78
N SER A 594 -37.07 17.18 29.50
CA SER A 594 -37.47 18.57 29.25
C SER A 594 -38.65 18.98 30.14
N ASN A 595 -38.46 20.00 30.96
CA ASN A 595 -39.50 20.52 31.86
C ASN A 595 -40.69 21.08 31.06
N GLU A 596 -41.84 20.40 31.15
CA GLU A 596 -43.04 20.73 30.37
C GLU A 596 -43.65 22.09 30.74
N LYS A 597 -43.49 22.51 32.00
CA LYS A 597 -43.96 23.81 32.51
C LYS A 597 -43.12 25.00 32.00
N ARG A 598 -42.02 24.75 31.28
CA ARG A 598 -41.07 25.77 30.78
C ARG A 598 -40.94 25.84 29.26
N LEU A 599 -41.70 25.05 28.49
CA LEU A 599 -41.59 24.97 27.02
C LEU A 599 -42.05 26.27 26.33
N ASN A 600 -41.08 27.16 26.06
CA ASN A 600 -41.22 28.46 25.35
C ASN A 600 -42.46 29.27 25.78
N VAL A 601 -42.73 29.30 27.09
CA VAL A 601 -43.98 29.80 27.69
C VAL A 601 -44.24 31.27 27.34
N ARG A 602 -45.48 31.60 26.96
CA ARG A 602 -45.93 32.98 26.75
C ARG A 602 -47.31 33.20 27.37
N ASN A 603 -47.52 34.35 27.99
CA ASN A 603 -48.84 34.82 28.35
C ASN A 603 -49.41 35.65 27.18
N ILE A 604 -50.49 35.17 26.58
CA ILE A 604 -51.14 35.76 25.40
C ILE A 604 -52.62 35.94 25.75
N ASP A 605 -53.11 37.18 25.70
CA ASP A 605 -54.50 37.55 26.03
C ASP A 605 -54.99 37.04 27.40
N GLY A 606 -54.07 37.01 28.38
CA GLY A 606 -54.32 36.52 29.74
C GLY A 606 -54.23 34.99 29.91
N ILE A 607 -53.98 34.24 28.84
CA ILE A 607 -53.83 32.79 28.85
C ILE A 607 -52.35 32.41 28.73
N THR A 608 -51.85 31.57 29.64
CA THR A 608 -50.52 30.96 29.53
C THR A 608 -50.53 29.86 28.47
N ARG A 609 -49.74 30.01 27.41
CA ARG A 609 -49.58 29.04 26.32
C ARG A 609 -48.14 28.53 26.24
N TYR A 610 -48.00 27.29 25.77
CA TYR A 610 -46.75 26.55 25.66
C TYR A 610 -46.44 26.28 24.18
N PHE A 611 -45.16 26.22 23.83
CA PHE A 611 -44.74 26.05 22.44
C PHE A 611 -43.55 25.10 22.32
N LEU A 612 -43.58 24.24 21.31
CA LEU A 612 -42.37 23.62 20.77
C LEU A 612 -41.76 24.61 19.76
N LYS A 613 -40.43 24.69 19.69
CA LYS A 613 -39.69 25.61 18.81
C LYS A 613 -38.83 24.83 17.83
N ILE A 614 -38.89 25.21 16.56
CA ILE A 614 -38.03 24.71 15.49
C ILE A 614 -37.24 25.90 14.95
N THR A 615 -35.92 25.76 14.81
CA THR A 615 -35.05 26.79 14.23
C THR A 615 -34.62 26.37 12.82
N PHE A 616 -34.82 27.25 11.85
CA PHE A 616 -34.40 27.10 10.47
C PHE A 616 -33.22 28.00 10.12
N GLU A 617 -32.46 27.62 9.11
CA GLU A 617 -31.44 28.44 8.44
C GLU A 617 -32.12 29.47 7.51
N ASP A 618 -31.85 30.76 7.74
CA ASP A 618 -32.44 31.90 7.01
C ASP A 618 -31.36 32.97 6.78
N PHE A 619 -30.30 32.59 6.06
CA PHE A 619 -29.06 33.36 5.98
C PHE A 619 -29.19 34.72 5.28
N ASP A 620 -30.17 34.87 4.37
CA ASP A 620 -30.47 36.11 3.66
C ASP A 620 -31.80 36.77 4.09
N GLY A 621 -32.52 36.18 5.05
CA GLY A 621 -33.82 36.65 5.53
C GLY A 621 -35.00 36.33 4.59
N SER A 622 -34.80 35.50 3.55
CA SER A 622 -35.81 35.19 2.52
C SER A 622 -36.80 34.07 2.91
N LEU A 623 -36.64 33.39 4.05
CA LEU A 623 -37.56 32.34 4.50
C LEU A 623 -38.88 32.93 5.01
N HIS A 624 -40.02 32.46 4.52
CA HIS A 624 -41.36 32.95 4.87
C HIS A 624 -42.28 31.84 5.37
N PHE A 625 -43.24 32.21 6.21
CA PHE A 625 -44.36 31.35 6.59
C PHE A 625 -45.42 31.37 5.49
N ASP A 626 -46.00 30.22 5.16
CA ASP A 626 -47.11 30.17 4.21
C ASP A 626 -48.40 30.67 4.86
N THR A 627 -48.83 31.89 4.52
CA THR A 627 -50.03 32.52 5.06
C THR A 627 -51.33 31.90 4.57
N ASP A 628 -51.28 31.12 3.48
CA ASP A 628 -52.46 30.57 2.82
C ASP A 628 -52.80 29.18 3.41
N ALA A 629 -51.77 28.38 3.71
CA ALA A 629 -51.91 26.99 4.17
C ALA A 629 -51.21 26.69 5.52
N GLY A 630 -50.19 27.45 5.93
CA GLY A 630 -49.29 27.11 7.04
C GLY A 630 -49.97 26.93 8.39
N LEU A 631 -50.99 27.73 8.72
CA LEU A 631 -51.77 27.55 9.95
C LEU A 631 -52.59 26.25 9.94
N ASN A 632 -53.15 25.87 8.79
CA ASN A 632 -53.92 24.62 8.62
C ASN A 632 -52.98 23.40 8.66
N LEU A 633 -51.80 23.50 8.05
CA LEU A 633 -50.73 22.50 8.12
C LEU A 633 -50.21 22.29 9.56
N LEU A 634 -50.09 23.36 10.36
CA LEU A 634 -49.83 23.27 11.81
C LEU A 634 -51.00 22.63 12.58
N GLN A 635 -52.25 22.99 12.29
CA GLN A 635 -53.45 22.44 12.95
C GLN A 635 -53.61 20.92 12.74
N ASN A 636 -53.15 20.44 11.58
CA ASN A 636 -53.12 19.04 11.17
C ASN A 636 -51.76 18.35 11.45
N SER A 637 -50.82 19.04 12.07
CA SER A 637 -49.62 18.40 12.65
C SER A 637 -49.99 17.66 13.94
N SER A 638 -49.09 16.82 14.46
CA SER A 638 -49.37 16.02 15.65
C SER A 638 -48.26 16.07 16.71
N VAL A 639 -48.70 16.00 17.96
CA VAL A 639 -47.89 15.79 19.15
C VAL A 639 -48.65 14.77 20.01
N PHE A 640 -48.17 13.53 20.08
CA PHE A 640 -48.86 12.42 20.75
C PHE A 640 -48.01 11.83 21.87
N SER A 641 -48.63 11.49 23.00
CA SER A 641 -47.98 10.74 24.09
C SER A 641 -47.84 9.26 23.72
N LYS A 642 -46.61 8.75 23.68
CA LYS A 642 -46.29 7.36 23.34
C LYS A 642 -46.99 6.39 24.31
N GLY A 643 -47.83 5.49 23.78
CA GLY A 643 -48.49 4.44 24.57
C GLY A 643 -49.87 4.78 25.17
N GLN A 644 -50.48 5.92 24.79
CA GLN A 644 -51.90 6.21 25.07
C GLN A 644 -52.66 6.48 23.76
N ASN A 645 -54.00 6.57 23.83
CA ASN A 645 -54.84 6.94 22.68
C ASN A 645 -54.37 8.26 22.03
N GLU A 646 -54.40 8.32 20.70
CA GLU A 646 -53.81 9.38 19.86
C GLU A 646 -54.57 10.72 19.93
N VAL A 647 -54.58 11.35 21.11
CA VAL A 647 -55.10 12.72 21.31
C VAL A 647 -53.98 13.71 21.06
N SER A 648 -54.09 14.51 19.99
CA SER A 648 -53.05 15.47 19.62
C SER A 648 -53.00 16.63 20.62
N MET A 649 -51.81 16.88 21.15
CA MET A 649 -51.53 17.97 22.10
C MET A 649 -51.31 19.32 21.42
N ILE A 650 -51.49 19.45 20.10
CA ILE A 650 -51.51 20.75 19.42
C ILE A 650 -52.63 21.63 20.01
N ASP A 651 -52.30 22.88 20.36
CA ASP A 651 -53.30 23.89 20.77
C ASP A 651 -54.05 24.40 19.53
N ARG A 652 -54.98 23.58 19.07
CA ARG A 652 -55.90 23.90 17.97
C ARG A 652 -56.80 25.10 18.29
N GLU A 653 -57.01 25.42 19.57
CA GLU A 653 -57.84 26.56 19.98
C GLU A 653 -57.09 27.88 19.72
N PHE A 654 -55.77 27.95 19.97
CA PHE A 654 -54.96 29.11 19.57
C PHE A 654 -54.85 29.25 18.04
N ILE A 655 -54.63 28.15 17.32
CA ILE A 655 -54.54 28.20 15.85
C ILE A 655 -55.86 28.68 15.25
N THR A 656 -57.00 28.18 15.74
CA THR A 656 -58.35 28.60 15.31
C THR A 656 -58.63 30.06 15.67
N PHE A 657 -58.17 30.53 16.84
CA PHE A 657 -58.24 31.94 17.21
C PHE A 657 -57.50 32.84 16.21
N ILE A 658 -56.25 32.51 15.85
CA ILE A 658 -55.49 33.28 14.84
C ILE A 658 -56.16 33.21 13.46
N GLN A 659 -56.63 32.03 13.03
CA GLN A 659 -57.33 31.84 11.75
C GLN A 659 -58.57 32.75 11.64
N ASN A 660 -59.30 32.96 12.74
CA ASN A 660 -60.55 33.74 12.78
C ASN A 660 -60.36 35.25 12.93
N ILE A 661 -59.13 35.77 12.92
CA ILE A 661 -58.89 37.23 12.93
C ILE A 661 -59.23 37.80 11.54
N GLU A 662 -60.29 38.61 11.45
CA GLU A 662 -60.79 39.21 10.20
C GLU A 662 -59.83 40.26 9.60
N ASP A 663 -59.13 41.05 10.44
CA ASP A 663 -58.10 41.98 9.97
C ASP A 663 -56.81 41.21 9.64
N SER A 664 -56.51 41.09 8.34
CA SER A 664 -55.30 40.41 7.86
C SER A 664 -54.01 41.00 8.44
N LYS A 665 -53.92 42.31 8.65
CA LYS A 665 -52.71 42.92 9.23
C LYS A 665 -52.53 42.52 10.70
N LEU A 666 -53.62 42.48 11.45
CA LEU A 666 -53.61 42.02 12.84
C LEU A 666 -53.27 40.53 12.92
N ARG A 667 -53.81 39.72 12.00
CA ARG A 667 -53.51 38.28 11.89
C ARG A 667 -52.04 38.02 11.55
N ASP A 668 -51.52 38.70 10.54
CA ASP A 668 -50.13 38.53 10.10
C ASP A 668 -49.14 39.06 11.18
N SER A 669 -49.55 40.07 11.96
CA SER A 669 -48.85 40.47 13.19
C SER A 669 -48.84 39.35 14.24
N HIS A 670 -49.96 38.65 14.48
CA HIS A 670 -49.98 37.51 15.41
C HIS A 670 -49.12 36.34 14.92
N ILE A 671 -49.14 36.04 13.61
CA ILE A 671 -48.28 35.00 13.02
C ILE A 671 -46.80 35.37 13.23
N SER A 672 -46.40 36.59 12.84
CA SER A 672 -45.00 37.04 12.92
C SER A 672 -44.48 37.22 14.35
N GLN A 673 -45.36 37.51 15.33
CA GLN A 673 -45.00 37.64 16.74
C GLN A 673 -44.97 36.29 17.49
N TYR A 674 -45.93 35.39 17.23
CA TYR A 674 -46.17 34.21 18.06
C TYR A 674 -45.91 32.87 17.38
N ILE A 675 -45.98 32.78 16.04
CA ILE A 675 -45.87 31.52 15.28
C ILE A 675 -44.58 31.43 14.46
N PHE A 676 -44.17 32.48 13.74
CA PHE A 676 -42.96 32.46 12.91
C PHE A 676 -42.14 33.75 13.07
N VAL A 677 -41.11 33.69 13.91
CA VAL A 677 -40.29 34.84 14.31
C VAL A 677 -38.93 34.79 13.61
N LYS A 678 -38.62 35.78 12.77
CA LYS A 678 -37.28 35.90 12.14
C LYS A 678 -36.25 36.47 13.12
N ASN A 679 -35.04 35.95 13.06
CA ASN A 679 -33.84 36.44 13.75
C ASN A 679 -32.73 36.71 12.71
N THR A 680 -32.93 37.78 11.92
CA THR A 680 -32.04 38.15 10.80
C THR A 680 -30.61 38.45 11.25
N ALA A 681 -30.40 38.90 12.48
CA ALA A 681 -29.07 39.12 13.05
C ALA A 681 -28.27 37.82 13.27
N ALA A 682 -28.95 36.67 13.39
CA ALA A 682 -28.34 35.35 13.52
C ALA A 682 -28.40 34.51 12.22
N GLY A 683 -29.05 35.01 11.16
CA GLY A 683 -29.32 34.22 9.95
C GLY A 683 -30.27 33.04 10.19
N GLN A 684 -31.25 33.22 11.08
CA GLN A 684 -32.16 32.17 11.54
C GLN A 684 -33.62 32.62 11.54
N ALA A 685 -34.55 31.67 11.45
CA ALA A 685 -35.96 31.90 11.78
C ALA A 685 -36.50 30.81 12.71
N HIS A 686 -37.49 31.14 13.54
CA HIS A 686 -38.03 30.26 14.56
C HIS A 686 -39.54 30.03 14.35
N LEU A 687 -39.92 28.78 14.07
CA LEU A 687 -41.31 28.32 14.03
C LEU A 687 -41.70 27.80 15.42
N TYR A 688 -42.70 28.41 16.01
CA TYR A 688 -43.28 28.07 17.31
C TYR A 688 -44.60 27.32 17.11
N VAL A 689 -44.60 26.03 17.42
CA VAL A 689 -45.76 25.13 17.34
C VAL A 689 -46.50 25.17 18.68
N PRO A 690 -47.73 25.71 18.74
CA PRO A 690 -48.44 25.85 20.00
C PRO A 690 -48.98 24.51 20.49
N VAL A 691 -48.77 24.22 21.77
CA VAL A 691 -49.19 22.97 22.42
C VAL A 691 -49.96 23.23 23.71
N LYS A 692 -50.89 22.31 23.99
CA LYS A 692 -51.59 22.20 25.27
C LYS A 692 -50.59 21.83 26.37
N PRO A 693 -50.89 22.10 27.66
CA PRO A 693 -50.07 21.65 28.78
C PRO A 693 -49.81 20.14 28.68
N LEU A 694 -48.54 19.79 28.53
CA LEU A 694 -48.11 18.39 28.47
C LEU A 694 -48.06 17.81 29.89
N ARG A 695 -47.97 16.48 29.99
CA ARG A 695 -47.76 15.79 31.26
C ARG A 695 -46.26 15.60 31.49
N SER A 696 -45.83 15.60 32.75
CA SER A 696 -44.54 15.09 33.19
C SER A 696 -44.37 13.59 32.86
N GLN A 697 -43.15 13.05 32.96
CA GLN A 697 -42.85 11.61 32.83
C GLN A 697 -43.37 10.96 31.53
N THR A 698 -43.49 11.73 30.44
CA THR A 698 -44.18 11.30 29.21
C THR A 698 -43.31 11.55 27.99
N THR A 699 -43.00 10.49 27.23
CA THR A 699 -42.37 10.62 25.90
C THR A 699 -43.42 11.06 24.87
N TYR A 700 -43.16 12.19 24.21
CA TYR A 700 -43.97 12.71 23.12
C TYR A 700 -43.31 12.44 21.77
N GLN A 701 -44.10 11.99 20.80
CA GLN A 701 -43.73 11.95 19.39
C GLN A 701 -44.33 13.17 18.69
N VAL A 702 -43.50 13.90 17.98
CA VAL A 702 -43.85 15.12 17.24
C VAL A 702 -43.71 14.85 15.76
N LEU A 703 -44.73 15.22 14.97
CA LEU A 703 -44.69 15.25 13.51
C LEU A 703 -45.29 16.57 13.03
N ILE A 704 -44.44 17.45 12.53
CA ILE A 704 -44.81 18.73 11.94
C ILE A 704 -44.83 18.60 10.42
N ASN A 705 -45.91 19.05 9.78
CA ASN A 705 -46.15 18.84 8.35
C ASN A 705 -45.17 19.61 7.46
N ALA A 706 -45.02 19.11 6.23
CA ALA A 706 -44.34 19.83 5.15
C ALA A 706 -45.10 21.11 4.75
N GLY A 707 -44.41 22.06 4.11
CA GLY A 707 -45.04 23.21 3.45
C GLY A 707 -45.48 24.38 4.35
N ILE A 708 -45.06 24.42 5.61
CA ILE A 708 -45.41 25.49 6.56
C ILE A 708 -44.54 26.73 6.36
N VAL A 709 -43.27 26.55 5.98
CA VAL A 709 -42.34 27.63 5.61
C VAL A 709 -41.69 27.34 4.25
N HIS A 710 -41.40 28.37 3.47
CA HIS A 710 -40.78 28.30 2.13
C HIS A 710 -39.92 29.55 1.85
N PHE A 711 -38.88 29.45 1.01
CA PHE A 711 -38.14 30.63 0.57
C PHE A 711 -38.95 31.45 -0.43
N ALA A 712 -38.87 32.79 -0.34
CA ALA A 712 -39.55 33.68 -1.29
C ALA A 712 -38.73 33.90 -2.55
N GLY A 713 -39.38 33.84 -3.72
CA GLY A 713 -38.74 34.02 -5.03
C GLY A 713 -38.19 32.74 -5.66
N ASP A 714 -38.77 31.58 -5.31
CA ASP A 714 -38.61 30.33 -6.05
C ASP A 714 -39.96 29.94 -6.70
N HIS A 715 -39.94 29.62 -7.99
CA HIS A 715 -41.11 29.39 -8.86
C HIS A 715 -42.03 28.25 -8.41
N GLU A 716 -41.46 27.22 -7.77
CA GLU A 716 -42.19 26.22 -7.00
C GLU A 716 -42.09 26.64 -5.53
N ARG A 717 -43.21 26.72 -4.79
CA ARG A 717 -43.20 26.91 -3.32
C ARG A 717 -42.70 25.63 -2.63
N VAL A 718 -41.41 25.30 -2.77
CA VAL A 718 -40.80 24.10 -2.18
C VAL A 718 -40.56 24.35 -0.68
N GLY A 719 -41.62 24.19 0.11
CA GLY A 719 -41.55 24.38 1.55
C GLY A 719 -40.73 23.31 2.28
N ASN A 720 -40.65 23.46 3.60
CA ASN A 720 -39.97 22.51 4.48
C ASN A 720 -40.46 21.06 4.26
N ASP A 721 -39.57 20.09 4.44
CA ASP A 721 -39.95 18.68 4.57
C ASP A 721 -40.65 18.41 5.92
N PRO A 722 -41.34 17.27 6.10
CA PRO A 722 -41.93 16.91 7.38
C PRO A 722 -40.86 16.77 8.47
N ILE A 723 -41.12 17.33 9.65
CA ILE A 723 -40.14 17.41 10.75
C ILE A 723 -40.62 16.50 11.87
N GLN A 724 -39.88 15.42 12.13
CA GLN A 724 -40.24 14.41 13.12
C GLN A 724 -39.14 14.27 14.18
N TRP A 725 -39.51 14.32 15.45
CA TRP A 725 -38.64 13.98 16.58
C TRP A 725 -39.44 13.45 17.77
N SER A 726 -38.74 12.99 18.80
CA SER A 726 -39.35 12.65 20.09
C SER A 726 -38.49 13.13 21.25
N PHE A 727 -39.15 13.61 22.30
CA PHE A 727 -38.55 14.07 23.54
C PHE A 727 -39.33 13.49 24.73
N THR A 728 -38.72 13.48 25.92
CA THR A 728 -39.37 13.03 27.16
C THR A 728 -39.49 14.20 28.12
N THR A 729 -40.66 14.36 28.74
CA THR A 729 -40.85 15.39 29.77
C THR A 729 -40.27 14.95 31.11
N THR A 730 -39.77 15.88 31.92
CA THR A 730 -39.15 15.59 33.22
C THR A 730 -40.07 14.70 34.07
N ALA A 731 -39.51 13.66 34.67
CA ALA A 731 -40.24 12.81 35.60
C ALA A 731 -40.17 13.37 37.03
N ILE A 732 -41.18 13.10 37.84
CA ILE A 732 -41.08 13.27 39.30
C ILE A 732 -40.24 12.06 39.80
N PRO A 733 -39.12 12.28 40.53
CA PRO A 733 -38.35 11.18 41.08
C PRO A 733 -39.15 10.45 42.16
N ILE A 734 -38.85 9.18 42.41
CA ILE A 734 -39.51 8.40 43.47
C ILE A 734 -38.43 7.70 44.29
N VAL A 735 -38.50 7.80 45.61
CA VAL A 735 -37.68 6.99 46.53
C VAL A 735 -38.59 5.91 47.14
N SER A 736 -38.21 4.64 47.00
CA SER A 736 -38.95 3.49 47.50
C SER A 736 -38.42 2.94 48.83
N ASP A 737 -37.12 3.06 49.09
CA ASP A 737 -36.47 2.57 50.32
C ASP A 737 -35.15 3.32 50.61
N THR A 738 -34.59 3.18 51.82
CA THR A 738 -33.35 3.84 52.28
C THR A 738 -32.52 2.89 53.14
N GLN A 739 -31.34 2.49 52.65
CA GLN A 739 -30.53 1.43 53.27
C GLN A 739 -29.92 1.83 54.62
N ILE A 740 -29.60 3.12 54.80
CA ILE A 740 -28.93 3.67 55.98
C ILE A 740 -29.78 4.80 56.55
N GLY A 741 -30.74 4.44 57.41
CA GLY A 741 -31.63 5.40 58.08
C GLY A 741 -31.00 6.13 59.28
N SER A 742 -29.76 5.82 59.66
CA SER A 742 -29.06 6.49 60.77
C SER A 742 -27.55 6.49 60.60
N VAL A 743 -26.90 7.58 61.01
CA VAL A 743 -25.43 7.77 61.01
C VAL A 743 -24.97 8.47 62.29
N VAL A 744 -23.68 8.42 62.61
CA VAL A 744 -23.10 9.17 63.75
C VAL A 744 -22.71 10.60 63.37
N GLU A 745 -22.61 11.50 64.34
CA GLU A 745 -22.21 12.91 64.18
C GLU A 745 -20.86 13.07 63.43
N ASP A 746 -19.93 12.11 63.61
CA ASP A 746 -18.66 12.02 62.87
C ASP A 746 -18.68 10.99 61.72
N TYR A 747 -19.80 10.90 60.97
CA TYR A 747 -19.90 10.15 59.71
C TYR A 747 -18.78 10.46 58.70
N ASP A 748 -18.31 9.44 57.97
CA ASP A 748 -17.42 9.65 56.83
C ASP A 748 -18.16 10.36 55.69
N GLU A 749 -17.51 11.34 55.06
CA GLU A 749 -18.05 12.16 53.99
C GLU A 749 -17.87 11.50 52.60
N ASP A 750 -17.00 10.49 52.48
CA ASP A 750 -16.82 9.65 51.30
C ASP A 750 -17.59 8.31 51.37
N GLU A 751 -18.32 8.02 52.46
CA GLU A 751 -19.33 6.94 52.50
C GLU A 751 -20.73 7.47 52.09
N PRO A 752 -21.42 6.85 51.11
CA PRO A 752 -22.76 7.27 50.70
C PRO A 752 -23.86 6.54 51.47
N ILE A 753 -24.92 7.26 51.85
CA ILE A 753 -26.22 6.61 52.11
C ILE A 753 -26.84 6.20 50.77
N ILE A 754 -27.59 5.10 50.77
CA ILE A 754 -28.18 4.52 49.55
C ILE A 754 -29.70 4.68 49.60
N LEU A 755 -30.25 5.35 48.58
CA LEU A 755 -31.68 5.50 48.35
C LEU A 755 -32.09 4.65 47.14
N TYR A 756 -33.00 3.71 47.31
CA TYR A 756 -33.58 2.93 46.21
C TYR A 756 -34.76 3.67 45.61
N GLY A 757 -34.99 3.54 44.30
CA GLY A 757 -36.14 4.17 43.67
C GLY A 757 -36.10 4.18 42.15
N ASP A 758 -36.78 5.16 41.56
CA ASP A 758 -36.95 5.29 40.12
C ASP A 758 -37.06 6.77 39.68
N PHE A 759 -36.96 6.97 38.37
CA PHE A 759 -37.18 8.27 37.72
C PHE A 759 -36.21 9.39 38.14
N PHE A 760 -34.96 9.04 38.45
CA PHE A 760 -33.88 9.99 38.69
C PHE A 760 -33.26 10.49 37.37
N ASP A 761 -33.11 11.81 37.21
CA ASP A 761 -32.44 12.43 36.06
C ASP A 761 -30.91 12.42 36.25
N GLU A 762 -30.18 11.68 35.42
CA GLU A 762 -28.71 11.55 35.53
C GLU A 762 -27.95 12.88 35.42
N GLN A 763 -28.51 13.87 34.71
CA GLN A 763 -27.87 15.16 34.49
C GLN A 763 -28.25 16.18 35.57
N ASN A 764 -29.45 16.09 36.15
CA ASN A 764 -30.03 17.15 36.98
C ASN A 764 -30.38 16.75 38.42
N VAL A 765 -30.41 15.46 38.79
CA VAL A 765 -30.89 15.02 40.12
C VAL A 765 -30.09 15.62 41.29
N GLN A 766 -30.82 16.14 42.27
CA GLN A 766 -30.28 16.73 43.49
C GLN A 766 -30.98 16.15 44.72
N VAL A 767 -30.23 16.01 45.81
CA VAL A 767 -30.74 15.56 47.11
C VAL A 767 -30.41 16.59 48.18
N TYR A 768 -31.37 16.83 49.07
CA TYR A 768 -31.28 17.76 50.21
C TYR A 768 -31.75 17.07 51.50
N PHE A 769 -31.15 17.45 52.62
CA PHE A 769 -31.48 17.04 53.98
C PHE A 769 -32.09 18.24 54.69
N ASN A 770 -33.42 18.28 54.79
CA ASN A 770 -34.17 19.53 54.96
C ASN A 770 -33.69 20.56 53.90
N ASP A 771 -33.24 21.75 54.30
CA ASP A 771 -32.68 22.76 53.37
C ASP A 771 -31.21 22.50 52.93
N ILE A 772 -30.52 21.52 53.52
CA ILE A 772 -29.07 21.33 53.35
C ILE A 772 -28.78 20.41 52.17
N ARG A 773 -28.20 20.93 51.08
CA ARG A 773 -27.83 20.13 49.91
C ARG A 773 -26.78 19.06 50.24
N ALA A 774 -27.00 17.83 49.80
CA ALA A 774 -26.02 16.73 49.84
C ALA A 774 -24.70 17.10 49.15
N GLY A 775 -23.57 16.58 49.66
CA GLY A 775 -22.23 16.92 49.15
C GLY A 775 -21.98 16.42 47.74
N ARG A 776 -22.49 15.22 47.41
CA ARG A 776 -22.40 14.59 46.08
C ARG A 776 -23.56 13.61 45.92
N VAL A 777 -24.07 13.46 44.70
CA VAL A 777 -25.07 12.44 44.32
C VAL A 777 -24.52 11.68 43.12
N ARG A 778 -24.74 10.37 43.05
CA ARG A 778 -24.43 9.52 41.89
C ARG A 778 -25.55 8.52 41.65
N ILE A 779 -26.01 8.38 40.41
CA ILE A 779 -26.89 7.27 40.03
C ILE A 779 -26.06 5.99 39.89
N ARG A 780 -26.63 4.89 40.37
CA ARG A 780 -26.16 3.52 40.18
C ARG A 780 -27.35 2.63 39.85
N THR A 781 -27.03 1.39 39.51
CA THR A 781 -27.97 0.31 39.25
C THR A 781 -27.56 -0.87 40.11
N ASP A 782 -28.51 -1.58 40.70
CA ASP A 782 -28.24 -2.80 41.46
C ASP A 782 -28.04 -4.02 40.54
N GLU A 783 -27.84 -5.20 41.14
CA GLU A 783 -27.67 -6.47 40.40
C GLU A 783 -28.95 -6.92 39.67
N ASN A 784 -30.12 -6.35 40.00
CA ASN A 784 -31.43 -6.67 39.42
C ASN A 784 -31.84 -5.71 38.28
N GLY A 785 -31.15 -4.57 38.13
CA GLY A 785 -31.46 -3.55 37.13
C GLY A 785 -32.26 -2.34 37.66
N GLN A 786 -32.52 -2.24 38.97
CA GLN A 786 -33.23 -1.12 39.58
C GLN A 786 -32.29 0.07 39.81
N SER A 787 -32.82 1.30 39.67
CA SER A 787 -32.06 2.53 39.92
C SER A 787 -31.89 2.82 41.41
N LEU A 788 -30.76 3.40 41.79
CA LEU A 788 -30.50 3.86 43.15
C LEU A 788 -29.55 5.05 43.18
N LEU A 789 -29.71 5.91 44.18
CA LEU A 789 -28.84 7.06 44.44
C LEU A 789 -27.83 6.73 45.54
N TRP A 790 -26.56 6.88 45.22
CA TRP A 790 -25.49 7.04 46.21
C TRP A 790 -25.43 8.51 46.60
N VAL A 791 -25.89 8.84 47.80
CA VAL A 791 -25.96 10.21 48.33
C VAL A 791 -24.90 10.37 49.40
N TYR A 792 -23.89 11.17 49.11
CA TYR A 792 -22.83 11.51 50.05
C TYR A 792 -23.28 12.68 50.91
N LEU A 793 -23.17 12.53 52.22
CA LEU A 793 -23.62 13.51 53.20
C LEU A 793 -22.82 14.84 53.07
N PRO A 794 -23.41 15.98 53.45
CA PRO A 794 -22.74 17.27 53.32
C PRO A 794 -21.60 17.42 54.32
N SER A 795 -20.61 18.25 53.96
CA SER A 795 -19.33 18.33 54.66
C SER A 795 -19.02 19.71 55.27
N GLY A 796 -18.06 19.71 56.20
CA GLY A 796 -17.50 20.93 56.78
C GLY A 796 -18.53 21.86 57.42
N ARG A 797 -18.78 23.04 56.83
CA ARG A 797 -19.75 24.02 57.36
C ARG A 797 -21.21 23.65 57.14
N ASN A 798 -21.49 22.70 56.25
CA ASN A 798 -22.83 22.21 55.94
C ASN A 798 -23.09 20.82 56.55
N ARG A 799 -22.17 20.34 57.40
CA ARG A 799 -22.24 19.04 58.06
C ARG A 799 -23.50 18.97 58.94
N LEU A 800 -24.19 17.81 58.93
CA LEU A 800 -25.45 17.64 59.63
C LEU A 800 -25.24 17.51 61.14
N GLU A 801 -25.87 18.38 61.93
CA GLU A 801 -25.91 18.29 63.40
C GLU A 801 -26.81 17.12 63.85
N PRO A 802 -26.66 16.58 65.08
CA PRO A 802 -27.51 15.51 65.60
C PRO A 802 -29.00 15.87 65.58
N GLY A 803 -29.81 15.08 64.86
CA GLY A 803 -31.20 15.39 64.58
C GLY A 803 -31.82 14.50 63.50
N ILE A 804 -33.11 14.67 63.23
CA ILE A 804 -33.86 13.92 62.22
C ILE A 804 -34.09 14.81 60.99
N TYR A 805 -33.81 14.28 59.80
CA TYR A 805 -33.82 14.98 58.52
C TYR A 805 -34.81 14.34 57.54
N THR A 806 -35.61 15.18 56.89
CA THR A 806 -36.37 14.83 55.68
C THR A 806 -35.44 14.82 54.49
N ILE A 807 -35.55 13.80 53.63
CA ILE A 807 -34.80 13.73 52.38
C ILE A 807 -35.68 14.25 51.24
N LEU A 808 -35.27 15.34 50.62
CA LEU A 808 -35.90 15.91 49.42
C LEU A 808 -35.05 15.54 48.20
N VAL A 809 -35.63 14.78 47.27
CA VAL A 809 -35.02 14.42 45.98
C VAL A 809 -35.74 15.17 44.87
N ARG A 810 -35.02 15.84 43.97
CA ARG A 810 -35.61 16.55 42.84
C ARG A 810 -34.79 16.45 41.56
N ASN A 811 -35.47 16.40 40.42
CA ASN A 811 -34.85 16.46 39.10
C ASN A 811 -34.75 17.91 38.60
N ASP A 812 -35.78 18.72 38.85
CA ASP A 812 -35.71 20.17 38.67
C ASP A 812 -36.56 20.89 39.73
N GLY A 813 -36.67 22.22 39.65
CA GLY A 813 -37.41 23.03 40.64
C GLY A 813 -38.94 22.90 40.60
N ASP A 814 -39.48 22.08 39.69
CA ASP A 814 -40.92 21.81 39.54
C ASP A 814 -41.22 20.29 39.58
N HIS A 815 -40.24 19.45 39.96
CA HIS A 815 -40.27 17.97 39.92
C HIS A 815 -39.50 17.34 41.09
N GLU A 816 -40.17 17.15 42.22
CA GLU A 816 -39.57 16.77 43.49
C GLU A 816 -40.39 15.78 44.33
N TYR A 817 -39.73 15.12 45.28
CA TYR A 817 -40.26 14.05 46.13
C TYR A 817 -39.61 14.09 47.52
N GLU A 818 -40.42 13.97 48.59
CA GLU A 818 -39.96 14.06 49.98
C GLU A 818 -40.17 12.75 50.74
N VAL A 819 -39.16 12.35 51.52
CA VAL A 819 -39.24 11.24 52.49
C VAL A 819 -38.99 11.78 53.90
N PHE A 820 -40.06 11.95 54.66
CA PHE A 820 -40.03 12.58 55.98
C PHE A 820 -39.26 11.74 57.00
N GLY A 821 -38.25 12.36 57.63
CA GLY A 821 -37.46 11.74 58.70
C GLY A 821 -36.62 10.51 58.30
N ALA A 822 -36.28 10.37 57.01
CA ALA A 822 -35.58 9.21 56.48
C ALA A 822 -34.10 9.07 56.92
N LEU A 823 -33.51 10.10 57.52
CA LEU A 823 -32.15 10.05 58.09
C LEU A 823 -32.13 10.62 59.52
N SER A 824 -31.52 9.89 60.45
CA SER A 824 -31.24 10.34 61.81
C SER A 824 -29.72 10.44 62.06
N VAL A 825 -29.24 11.62 62.44
CA VAL A 825 -27.85 11.82 62.87
C VAL A 825 -27.79 11.71 64.39
N VAL A 826 -27.00 10.76 64.88
CA VAL A 826 -26.90 10.40 66.29
C VAL A 826 -25.59 10.92 66.88
N LYS A 827 -25.67 11.52 68.07
CA LYS A 827 -24.51 12.06 68.78
C LYS A 827 -23.45 10.99 69.07
N GLU A 828 -22.18 11.34 68.91
CA GLU A 828 -21.03 10.47 69.21
C GLU A 828 -21.06 9.90 70.64
N GLY A 829 -20.69 8.63 70.80
CA GLY A 829 -20.67 7.94 72.09
C GLY A 829 -19.75 6.71 72.08
N SER A 830 -19.11 6.42 73.22
CA SER A 830 -17.96 5.50 73.32
C SER A 830 -18.30 4.00 73.36
N TYR A 831 -19.49 3.58 72.91
CA TYR A 831 -19.84 2.18 72.69
C TYR A 831 -20.95 2.09 71.64
N ILE A 832 -20.73 1.32 70.57
CA ILE A 832 -21.70 1.07 69.51
C ILE A 832 -22.29 -0.34 69.75
N PRO A 833 -23.61 -0.48 70.00
CA PRO A 833 -24.24 -1.78 70.06
C PRO A 833 -24.16 -2.48 68.69
N ASN A 834 -23.69 -3.74 68.68
CA ASN A 834 -23.75 -4.63 67.52
C ASN A 834 -24.71 -5.81 67.81
N GLU A 835 -25.07 -6.56 66.76
CA GLU A 835 -26.02 -7.68 66.86
C GLU A 835 -25.35 -9.04 67.16
N GLU A 836 -24.02 -9.08 67.32
CA GLU A 836 -23.24 -10.33 67.36
C GLU A 836 -22.86 -10.78 68.78
N TYR A 837 -22.39 -9.84 69.62
CA TYR A 837 -21.88 -10.14 70.96
C TYR A 837 -22.23 -9.08 72.01
N ARG A 838 -22.07 -9.45 73.27
CA ARG A 838 -22.10 -8.53 74.42
C ARG A 838 -20.91 -8.76 75.34
N VAL A 839 -20.37 -7.69 75.92
CA VAL A 839 -19.43 -7.81 77.04
C VAL A 839 -20.20 -8.32 78.26
N LYS A 840 -19.74 -9.45 78.83
CA LYS A 840 -20.37 -10.16 79.95
C LYS A 840 -19.75 -9.76 81.29
N ASN A 841 -18.45 -9.52 81.30
CA ASN A 841 -17.69 -9.13 82.49
C ASN A 841 -16.35 -8.50 82.09
N GLU A 842 -15.94 -7.42 82.78
CA GLU A 842 -14.65 -6.75 82.61
C GLU A 842 -13.79 -7.03 83.86
N LEU A 843 -12.65 -7.69 83.70
CA LEU A 843 -11.88 -8.23 84.82
C LEU A 843 -10.38 -7.96 84.70
N ARG A 844 -9.64 -8.12 85.81
CA ARG A 844 -8.19 -7.83 85.85
C ARG A 844 -7.34 -8.74 84.95
N ILE A 845 -7.89 -9.85 84.48
CA ILE A 845 -7.27 -10.77 83.53
C ILE A 845 -7.56 -10.39 82.07
N GLY A 846 -8.61 -9.61 81.83
CA GLY A 846 -9.16 -9.30 80.51
C GLY A 846 -10.70 -9.30 80.51
N GLU A 847 -11.30 -9.27 79.33
CA GLU A 847 -12.76 -9.19 79.14
C GLU A 847 -13.37 -10.55 78.77
N VAL A 848 -14.57 -10.84 79.27
CA VAL A 848 -15.37 -12.00 78.84
C VAL A 848 -16.46 -11.50 77.90
N TRP A 849 -16.39 -11.86 76.63
CA TRP A 849 -17.43 -11.62 75.63
C TRP A 849 -18.34 -12.85 75.51
N SER A 850 -19.64 -12.63 75.33
CA SER A 850 -20.66 -13.68 75.25
C SER A 850 -21.44 -13.54 73.95
N SER A 851 -21.54 -14.63 73.18
CA SER A 851 -22.31 -14.65 71.94
C SER A 851 -23.80 -14.38 72.21
N LEU A 852 -24.45 -13.62 71.32
CA LEU A 852 -25.90 -13.42 71.39
C LEU A 852 -26.70 -14.58 70.79
N SER A 853 -26.08 -15.45 69.99
CA SER A 853 -26.71 -16.57 69.28
C SER A 853 -26.39 -17.95 69.85
N ASN A 854 -25.19 -18.15 70.41
CA ASN A 854 -24.68 -19.46 70.84
C ASN A 854 -24.32 -19.53 72.33
N SER A 855 -24.23 -20.75 72.89
CA SER A 855 -23.75 -20.98 74.26
C SER A 855 -22.22 -21.02 74.33
N GLU A 856 -21.61 -19.93 73.86
CA GLU A 856 -20.16 -19.71 73.77
C GLU A 856 -19.79 -18.38 74.44
N ASP A 857 -18.78 -18.44 75.30
CA ASP A 857 -18.08 -17.25 75.81
C ASP A 857 -16.59 -17.30 75.39
N THR A 858 -16.04 -16.12 75.10
CA THR A 858 -14.62 -15.91 74.81
C THR A 858 -14.00 -14.99 75.88
N LEU A 859 -12.94 -15.45 76.55
CA LEU A 859 -12.09 -14.61 77.39
C LEU A 859 -10.99 -14.01 76.53
N ILE A 860 -11.04 -12.70 76.29
CA ILE A 860 -9.95 -11.93 75.69
C ILE A 860 -8.98 -11.56 76.81
N ILE A 861 -7.79 -12.16 76.85
CA ILE A 861 -6.80 -11.89 77.90
C ILE A 861 -6.08 -10.58 77.64
N ASP A 862 -5.99 -9.70 78.64
CA ASP A 862 -5.22 -8.45 78.53
C ASP A 862 -3.77 -8.75 78.15
N ARG A 863 -3.23 -7.95 77.23
CA ARG A 863 -1.82 -8.00 76.80
C ARG A 863 -0.77 -7.79 77.93
N ARG A 864 -1.19 -7.48 79.16
CA ARG A 864 -0.32 -7.47 80.38
C ARG A 864 -0.13 -8.85 81.03
N HIS A 865 -0.70 -9.90 80.42
CA HIS A 865 -0.59 -11.30 80.85
C HIS A 865 -0.10 -12.24 79.75
N THR A 866 0.01 -11.79 78.48
CA THR A 866 0.46 -12.60 77.34
C THR A 866 1.95 -12.94 77.36
N ASP A 867 2.76 -12.30 78.20
CA ASP A 867 4.21 -12.47 78.34
C ASP A 867 4.64 -13.20 79.64
N ARG A 868 3.68 -13.80 80.36
CA ARG A 868 3.92 -14.29 81.73
C ARG A 868 4.36 -15.74 81.80
N ARG A 869 5.30 -16.02 82.72
CA ARG A 869 5.78 -17.38 83.01
C ARG A 869 4.70 -18.34 83.50
N SER A 870 3.67 -17.83 84.18
CA SER A 870 2.53 -18.62 84.64
C SER A 870 1.29 -17.71 84.71
N VAL A 871 0.16 -18.24 84.25
CA VAL A 871 -1.17 -17.64 84.34
C VAL A 871 -2.15 -18.74 84.76
N GLU A 872 -3.02 -18.46 85.72
CA GLU A 872 -4.02 -19.40 86.25
C GLU A 872 -5.41 -18.79 86.04
N VAL A 873 -6.36 -19.59 85.54
CA VAL A 873 -7.66 -19.12 85.04
C VAL A 873 -8.78 -20.11 85.38
N ASP A 874 -9.65 -19.76 86.33
CA ASP A 874 -10.88 -20.52 86.59
C ASP A 874 -11.96 -20.18 85.54
N LEU A 875 -12.22 -21.12 84.63
CA LEU A 875 -13.18 -20.93 83.54
C LEU A 875 -14.64 -21.10 83.98
N ASP A 876 -14.91 -21.79 85.09
CA ASP A 876 -16.25 -21.84 85.67
C ASP A 876 -16.61 -20.54 86.39
N GLN A 877 -15.64 -19.88 87.05
CA GLN A 877 -15.82 -18.59 87.70
C GLN A 877 -15.98 -17.44 86.69
N LEU A 878 -15.18 -17.41 85.62
CA LEU A 878 -15.17 -16.27 84.67
C LEU A 878 -16.33 -16.29 83.69
N MET A 879 -16.63 -17.45 83.09
CA MET A 879 -17.65 -17.59 82.03
C MET A 879 -18.99 -18.11 82.58
N GLY A 880 -18.92 -18.91 83.65
CA GLY A 880 -20.08 -19.57 84.27
C GLY A 880 -20.17 -21.05 83.93
N GLU A 881 -20.52 -21.83 84.95
CA GLU A 881 -20.69 -23.29 84.97
C GLU A 881 -21.51 -23.94 83.84
N GLN A 882 -22.33 -23.19 83.12
CA GLN A 882 -23.29 -23.73 82.13
C GLN A 882 -22.92 -23.39 80.67
N VAL A 883 -21.86 -22.59 80.45
CA VAL A 883 -21.33 -22.30 79.11
C VAL A 883 -20.74 -23.57 78.51
N LEU A 884 -21.14 -23.91 77.28
CA LEU A 884 -20.77 -25.19 76.64
C LEU A 884 -19.41 -25.11 75.95
N VAL A 885 -19.20 -24.10 75.10
CA VAL A 885 -17.92 -23.87 74.40
C VAL A 885 -17.21 -22.69 75.06
N ARG A 886 -15.92 -22.85 75.35
CA ARG A 886 -15.10 -21.84 76.02
C ARG A 886 -13.88 -21.52 75.18
N LYS A 887 -13.70 -20.26 74.82
CA LYS A 887 -12.55 -19.78 74.06
C LYS A 887 -11.68 -18.85 74.89
N ILE A 888 -10.37 -18.92 74.69
CA ILE A 888 -9.41 -17.96 75.22
C ILE A 888 -8.71 -17.31 74.03
N ARG A 889 -8.79 -15.98 73.93
CA ARG A 889 -8.23 -15.17 72.85
C ARG A 889 -7.07 -14.33 73.37
N PHE A 890 -6.04 -14.16 72.55
CA PHE A 890 -4.79 -13.49 72.93
C PHE A 890 -4.49 -12.32 71.99
N ASP A 891 -4.77 -11.09 72.41
CA ASP A 891 -4.30 -9.87 71.72
C ASP A 891 -2.85 -9.58 72.14
N GLY A 892 -1.91 -10.33 71.55
CA GLY A 892 -0.48 -10.31 71.86
C GLY A 892 0.38 -9.91 70.66
N ARG A 893 1.68 -9.69 70.91
CA ARG A 893 2.68 -9.65 69.83
C ARG A 893 3.26 -11.04 69.60
N ARG A 894 3.79 -11.27 68.39
CA ARG A 894 4.53 -12.49 67.97
C ARG A 894 5.68 -12.93 68.90
N SER A 895 6.17 -12.01 69.74
CA SER A 895 7.20 -12.23 70.77
C SER A 895 6.66 -12.75 72.11
N ASP A 896 5.37 -12.55 72.37
CA ASP A 896 4.77 -12.71 73.69
C ASP A 896 4.51 -14.22 73.90
N ARG A 897 4.91 -14.73 75.07
CA ARG A 897 4.86 -16.16 75.40
C ARG A 897 4.34 -16.39 76.81
N ILE A 898 3.26 -17.15 76.94
CA ILE A 898 2.82 -17.69 78.23
C ILE A 898 3.49 -19.05 78.42
N SER A 899 4.43 -19.16 79.35
CA SER A 899 5.19 -20.42 79.51
C SER A 899 4.32 -21.57 80.04
N THR A 900 3.34 -21.25 80.90
CA THR A 900 2.32 -22.17 81.40
C THR A 900 1.00 -21.43 81.60
N LEU A 901 -0.09 -21.92 81.00
CA LEU A 901 -1.46 -21.50 81.30
C LEU A 901 -2.20 -22.67 81.97
N GLU A 902 -2.63 -22.47 83.22
CA GLU A 902 -3.43 -23.45 83.96
C GLU A 902 -4.89 -23.01 83.93
N THR A 903 -5.77 -23.85 83.37
CA THR A 903 -7.20 -23.59 83.30
C THR A 903 -7.98 -24.59 84.15
N LEU A 904 -8.83 -24.09 85.04
CA LEU A 904 -9.62 -24.90 85.97
C LEU A 904 -11.07 -24.98 85.49
N SER A 905 -11.67 -26.17 85.55
CA SER A 905 -13.03 -26.42 85.06
C SER A 905 -13.55 -27.79 85.48
N LYS A 906 -14.76 -27.85 86.01
CA LYS A 906 -15.48 -29.10 86.38
C LYS A 906 -15.64 -30.12 85.24
N TRP A 907 -15.39 -29.69 84.00
CA TRP A 907 -15.39 -30.57 82.82
C TRP A 907 -14.05 -31.28 82.62
N ALA A 908 -12.94 -30.57 82.82
CA ALA A 908 -11.55 -31.05 82.87
C ALA A 908 -10.62 -29.86 83.15
N ASP A 909 -9.60 -30.07 83.98
CA ASP A 909 -8.53 -29.09 84.19
C ASP A 909 -7.47 -29.28 83.10
N ILE A 910 -7.05 -28.19 82.45
CA ILE A 910 -6.18 -28.23 81.27
C ILE A 910 -5.00 -27.26 81.46
N THR A 911 -3.79 -27.79 81.45
CA THR A 911 -2.54 -27.02 81.49
C THR A 911 -1.88 -27.01 80.12
N LEU A 912 -1.66 -25.83 79.54
CA LEU A 912 -0.99 -25.65 78.25
C LEU A 912 0.42 -25.05 78.47
N TYR A 913 1.42 -25.48 77.67
CA TYR A 913 2.83 -25.06 77.83
C TYR A 913 3.39 -24.36 76.57
N ASP A 914 4.22 -23.33 76.77
CA ASP A 914 4.84 -22.48 75.72
C ASP A 914 3.85 -21.96 74.67
N ILE A 915 2.82 -21.26 75.13
CA ILE A 915 1.74 -20.71 74.30
C ILE A 915 2.20 -19.40 73.68
N GLY A 916 1.91 -19.20 72.40
CA GLY A 916 2.02 -17.92 71.72
C GLY A 916 1.34 -17.93 70.37
N ILE A 917 1.25 -16.76 69.73
CA ILE A 917 0.63 -16.59 68.42
C ILE A 917 1.47 -17.31 67.35
N ASP A 918 0.80 -17.95 66.39
CA ASP A 918 1.43 -18.59 65.22
C ASP A 918 1.42 -17.65 63.99
N ASP A 919 2.16 -18.01 62.93
CA ASP A 919 2.76 -17.03 62.02
C ASP A 919 1.98 -16.73 60.71
N TYR A 920 1.89 -15.44 60.35
CA TYR A 920 1.50 -14.88 59.03
C TYR A 920 0.02 -14.62 58.63
N SER A 921 -0.75 -13.96 59.49
CA SER A 921 -1.54 -12.79 59.04
C SER A 921 -1.60 -11.72 60.15
N ARG A 922 -2.12 -10.52 59.88
CA ARG A 922 -2.24 -9.45 60.89
C ARG A 922 -3.63 -9.31 61.48
N ASP A 923 -4.61 -9.94 60.84
CA ASP A 923 -6.02 -9.58 60.94
C ASP A 923 -6.90 -10.80 61.31
N GLU A 924 -6.27 -11.95 61.62
CA GLU A 924 -6.94 -13.16 62.11
C GLU A 924 -6.76 -13.35 63.62
N GLU A 925 -7.83 -13.80 64.27
CA GLU A 925 -7.88 -13.90 65.72
C GLU A 925 -7.19 -15.15 66.26
N SER A 926 -6.30 -14.95 67.23
CA SER A 926 -5.57 -16.03 67.92
C SER A 926 -6.41 -16.62 69.06
N ASN A 927 -7.07 -17.75 68.80
CA ASN A 927 -8.02 -18.40 69.71
C ASN A 927 -7.56 -19.80 70.15
N ILE A 928 -7.79 -20.17 71.41
CA ILE A 928 -7.75 -21.56 71.88
C ILE A 928 -9.14 -21.95 72.37
N THR A 929 -9.72 -22.99 71.79
CA THR A 929 -11.00 -23.57 72.23
C THR A 929 -10.75 -24.72 73.20
N LEU A 930 -11.34 -24.62 74.39
CA LEU A 930 -11.15 -25.52 75.54
C LEU A 930 -12.49 -26.02 76.09
N GLY A 931 -12.43 -27.04 76.95
CA GLY A 931 -13.59 -27.55 77.67
C GLY A 931 -14.43 -28.50 76.81
N ARG A 932 -15.76 -28.41 76.91
CA ARG A 932 -16.66 -29.43 76.33
C ARG A 932 -16.87 -29.20 74.83
N VAL A 933 -16.94 -30.29 74.07
CA VAL A 933 -17.30 -30.28 72.64
C VAL A 933 -18.80 -30.06 72.44
N GLU A 934 -19.17 -29.35 71.38
CA GLU A 934 -20.57 -29.10 71.02
C GLU A 934 -21.42 -30.37 70.85
N PRO A 935 -22.72 -30.35 71.24
CA PRO A 935 -23.58 -31.54 71.21
C PRO A 935 -23.70 -32.23 69.84
N GLN A 936 -23.73 -31.48 68.73
CA GLN A 936 -23.82 -32.04 67.37
C GLN A 936 -22.53 -32.78 66.98
N THR A 937 -21.38 -32.16 67.20
CA THR A 937 -20.05 -32.75 66.97
C THR A 937 -19.84 -33.97 67.85
N VAL A 938 -20.25 -33.93 69.12
CA VAL A 938 -20.27 -35.09 70.02
C VAL A 938 -21.16 -36.22 69.48
N GLN A 939 -22.35 -35.94 68.95
CA GLN A 939 -23.24 -36.95 68.38
C GLN A 939 -22.60 -37.66 67.17
N ASN A 940 -21.92 -36.91 66.30
CA ASN A 940 -21.22 -37.45 65.13
C ASN A 940 -19.99 -38.30 65.52
N ILE A 941 -19.23 -37.89 66.53
CA ILE A 941 -18.07 -38.64 67.05
C ILE A 941 -18.51 -39.91 67.80
N LYS A 942 -19.60 -39.84 68.59
CA LYS A 942 -20.15 -40.99 69.33
C LYS A 942 -20.49 -42.18 68.44
N GLN A 943 -21.03 -41.95 67.23
CA GLN A 943 -21.34 -43.04 66.28
C GLN A 943 -20.09 -43.83 65.88
N ARG A 944 -18.91 -43.21 65.85
CA ARG A 944 -17.63 -43.82 65.43
C ARG A 944 -16.98 -44.69 66.52
N LEU A 945 -17.33 -44.50 67.79
CA LEU A 945 -16.83 -45.31 68.92
C LEU A 945 -17.51 -46.69 69.03
N GLY A 946 -18.54 -46.94 68.23
CA GLY A 946 -19.21 -48.24 68.14
C GLY A 946 -19.86 -48.65 69.48
N ARG A 947 -19.42 -49.77 70.05
CA ARG A 947 -19.97 -50.34 71.29
C ARG A 947 -19.18 -50.00 72.57
N ARG A 948 -18.12 -49.19 72.47
CA ARG A 948 -17.29 -48.79 73.63
C ARG A 948 -18.11 -47.94 74.61
N LYS A 949 -18.00 -48.20 75.91
CA LYS A 949 -18.76 -47.46 76.94
C LYS A 949 -18.02 -46.16 77.26
N ILE A 950 -18.61 -45.03 76.89
CA ILE A 950 -18.07 -43.70 77.24
C ILE A 950 -18.21 -43.45 78.75
N LYS A 951 -17.18 -42.87 79.35
CA LYS A 951 -17.08 -42.62 80.80
C LYS A 951 -16.73 -41.19 81.20
N SER A 952 -16.33 -40.33 80.26
CA SER A 952 -16.20 -38.88 80.48
C SER A 952 -17.13 -38.07 79.56
N GLU A 953 -17.12 -36.75 79.72
CA GLU A 953 -17.48 -35.85 78.62
C GLU A 953 -16.41 -35.87 77.52
N PHE A 954 -16.75 -35.33 76.34
CA PHE A 954 -15.79 -35.10 75.27
C PHE A 954 -15.17 -33.72 75.48
N ILE A 955 -13.83 -33.68 75.60
CA ILE A 955 -13.07 -32.48 75.95
C ILE A 955 -12.20 -32.08 74.76
N GLN A 956 -12.29 -30.84 74.30
CA GLN A 956 -11.46 -30.31 73.22
C GLN A 956 -10.28 -29.50 73.75
N VAL A 957 -9.15 -29.65 73.06
CA VAL A 957 -8.02 -28.71 73.08
C VAL A 957 -7.64 -28.46 71.63
N ILE A 958 -8.07 -27.33 71.09
CA ILE A 958 -7.87 -26.93 69.69
C ILE A 958 -7.36 -25.48 69.68
N GLY A 959 -6.29 -25.22 68.92
CA GLY A 959 -5.76 -23.88 68.70
C GLY A 959 -5.99 -23.43 67.26
N GLU A 960 -6.43 -22.18 67.10
CA GLU A 960 -6.62 -21.48 65.82
C GLU A 960 -5.67 -20.28 65.84
N ASN A 961 -4.70 -20.25 64.92
CA ASN A 961 -3.61 -19.26 64.87
C ASN A 961 -2.80 -19.12 66.18
N VAL A 962 -2.80 -20.17 67.01
CA VAL A 962 -2.06 -20.27 68.27
C VAL A 962 -1.25 -21.57 68.32
N ARG A 963 0.01 -21.47 68.74
CA ARG A 963 0.94 -22.59 68.96
C ARG A 963 1.20 -22.78 70.46
N PHE A 964 1.21 -24.04 70.90
CA PHE A 964 1.68 -24.48 72.20
C PHE A 964 2.53 -25.74 72.03
N SER A 965 3.53 -25.96 72.90
CA SER A 965 4.48 -27.07 72.75
C SER A 965 3.89 -28.42 73.16
N SER A 966 3.04 -28.41 74.17
CA SER A 966 2.41 -29.58 74.79
C SER A 966 1.35 -29.16 75.79
N PHE A 967 0.57 -30.11 76.28
CA PHE A 967 -0.41 -29.90 77.33
C PHE A 967 -0.59 -31.12 78.22
N LYS A 968 -1.20 -30.88 79.38
CA LYS A 968 -1.67 -31.87 80.34
C LYS A 968 -3.18 -31.69 80.49
N ILE A 969 -3.94 -32.79 80.51
CA ILE A 969 -5.36 -32.78 80.88
C ILE A 969 -5.57 -33.69 82.09
N THR A 970 -6.31 -33.21 83.08
CA THR A 970 -6.88 -34.00 84.17
C THR A 970 -8.40 -33.96 84.02
N MET A 971 -9.02 -35.08 83.64
CA MET A 971 -10.46 -35.15 83.34
C MET A 971 -11.20 -36.18 84.22
N PRO A 972 -12.39 -35.85 84.75
CA PRO A 972 -13.18 -36.75 85.58
C PRO A 972 -13.89 -37.83 84.75
N PHE A 973 -13.93 -39.06 85.29
CA PHE A 973 -14.71 -40.17 84.76
C PHE A 973 -15.84 -40.59 85.71
N LYS A 974 -16.94 -41.06 85.14
CA LYS A 974 -18.20 -41.37 85.82
C LYS A 974 -18.56 -42.84 85.55
N GLU A 975 -19.31 -43.45 86.48
CA GLU A 975 -19.82 -44.83 86.34
C GLU A 975 -18.76 -45.92 86.06
N SER A 976 -17.55 -45.77 86.59
CA SER A 976 -16.49 -46.78 86.56
C SER A 976 -15.79 -46.86 87.93
N ASP A 977 -15.15 -48.00 88.17
CA ASP A 977 -14.21 -48.31 89.25
C ASP A 977 -12.77 -47.90 88.92
N GLY A 978 -12.51 -47.46 87.68
CA GLY A 978 -11.19 -47.10 87.17
C GLY A 978 -10.42 -48.28 86.58
N GLU A 979 -11.02 -49.47 86.41
CA GLU A 979 -10.40 -50.59 85.72
C GLU A 979 -10.74 -50.59 84.22
N LYS A 980 -9.79 -51.00 83.38
CA LYS A 980 -9.92 -51.10 81.90
C LYS A 980 -10.44 -49.83 81.21
N LEU A 981 -10.10 -48.67 81.77
CA LEU A 981 -10.27 -47.39 81.08
C LEU A 981 -9.30 -47.29 79.90
N LYS A 982 -9.61 -46.40 78.96
CA LYS A 982 -8.73 -45.92 77.89
C LYS A 982 -9.03 -44.46 77.59
N VAL A 983 -8.00 -43.64 77.40
CA VAL A 983 -8.15 -42.29 76.84
C VAL A 983 -7.97 -42.37 75.33
N LEU A 984 -8.93 -41.82 74.58
CA LEU A 984 -8.89 -41.77 73.13
C LEU A 984 -8.90 -40.31 72.66
N ARG A 985 -7.96 -39.93 71.79
CA ARG A 985 -7.98 -38.66 71.05
C ARG A 985 -8.61 -38.89 69.68
N TYR A 986 -9.71 -38.19 69.40
CA TYR A 986 -10.23 -38.01 68.06
C TYR A 986 -9.49 -36.86 67.37
N ASP A 987 -8.96 -37.16 66.20
CA ASP A 987 -8.21 -36.25 65.34
C ASP A 987 -9.17 -35.74 64.24
N ALA A 988 -9.38 -34.42 64.15
CA ALA A 988 -10.44 -33.86 63.32
C ALA A 988 -10.16 -34.00 61.81
N ASP A 989 -8.90 -33.85 61.41
CA ASP A 989 -8.45 -33.84 60.02
C ASP A 989 -8.31 -35.26 59.46
N THR A 990 -7.61 -36.13 60.19
CA THR A 990 -7.48 -37.55 59.79
C THR A 990 -8.73 -38.37 60.11
N ARG A 991 -9.64 -37.83 60.94
CA ARG A 991 -10.96 -38.37 61.29
C ARG A 991 -10.93 -39.73 62.01
N ASN A 992 -9.80 -40.04 62.64
CA ASN A 992 -9.48 -41.30 63.32
C ASN A 992 -9.32 -41.11 64.84
N PHE A 993 -9.20 -42.22 65.57
CA PHE A 993 -8.86 -42.22 67.00
C PHE A 993 -7.44 -42.75 67.24
N SER A 994 -6.63 -42.01 68.00
CA SER A 994 -5.46 -42.56 68.71
C SER A 994 -5.82 -42.91 70.16
N GLU A 995 -5.07 -43.84 70.76
CA GLU A 995 -5.09 -44.14 72.19
C GLU A 995 -3.91 -43.38 72.83
N GLU A 996 -4.16 -42.65 73.92
CA GLU A 996 -3.16 -41.80 74.58
C GLU A 996 -2.78 -42.41 75.95
N ASP A 997 -1.50 -42.41 76.32
CA ASP A 997 -1.03 -42.96 77.60
C ASP A 997 -1.48 -42.08 78.79
N PHE A 998 -2.02 -42.70 79.85
CA PHE A 998 -2.70 -42.01 80.94
C PHE A 998 -2.49 -42.67 82.31
N LEU A 999 -2.66 -41.88 83.38
CA LEU A 999 -2.67 -42.31 84.77
C LEU A 999 -4.10 -42.22 85.33
N VAL A 1000 -4.50 -43.19 86.15
CA VAL A 1000 -5.83 -43.22 86.82
C VAL A 1000 -5.67 -42.86 88.29
N ASP A 1001 -6.40 -41.85 88.75
CA ASP A 1001 -6.73 -41.72 90.18
C ASP A 1001 -8.10 -42.39 90.43
N LYS A 1002 -8.11 -43.43 91.27
CA LYS A 1002 -9.32 -44.20 91.61
C LYS A 1002 -10.09 -43.63 92.82
N ILE A 1003 -9.50 -42.68 93.55
CA ILE A 1003 -10.13 -41.97 94.68
C ILE A 1003 -10.89 -40.76 94.15
N GLU A 1004 -10.20 -39.86 93.46
CA GLU A 1004 -10.78 -38.64 92.86
C GLU A 1004 -11.55 -38.93 91.55
N LYS A 1005 -11.40 -40.15 91.01
CA LYS A 1005 -12.02 -40.60 89.75
C LYS A 1005 -11.68 -39.69 88.56
N THR A 1006 -10.42 -39.33 88.45
CA THR A 1006 -9.86 -38.61 87.31
C THR A 1006 -8.88 -39.48 86.54
N VAL A 1007 -8.74 -39.21 85.25
CA VAL A 1007 -7.57 -39.65 84.49
C VAL A 1007 -6.75 -38.44 84.07
N THR A 1008 -5.44 -38.57 84.20
CA THR A 1008 -4.47 -37.52 83.85
C THR A 1008 -3.54 -38.03 82.78
N PHE A 1009 -3.37 -37.26 81.71
CA PHE A 1009 -2.45 -37.58 80.62
C PHE A 1009 -1.76 -36.32 80.09
N HIS A 1010 -0.69 -36.53 79.32
CA HIS A 1010 0.06 -35.50 78.63
C HIS A 1010 0.05 -35.81 77.13
N SER A 1011 -0.16 -34.79 76.29
CA SER A 1011 -0.09 -34.93 74.84
C SER A 1011 0.48 -33.64 74.21
N SER A 1012 0.96 -33.75 72.98
CA SER A 1012 1.40 -32.62 72.16
C SER A 1012 0.50 -32.38 70.94
N SER A 1013 -0.50 -33.24 70.75
CA SER A 1013 -1.34 -33.26 69.55
C SER A 1013 -2.74 -32.73 69.91
N PRO A 1014 -3.19 -31.57 69.38
CA PRO A 1014 -4.54 -31.07 69.64
C PRO A 1014 -5.62 -32.05 69.15
N GLY A 1015 -6.85 -31.88 69.64
CA GLY A 1015 -7.97 -32.74 69.26
C GLY A 1015 -9.06 -32.84 70.31
N ILE A 1016 -9.89 -33.88 70.18
CA ILE A 1016 -11.06 -34.14 71.03
C ILE A 1016 -10.83 -35.43 71.83
N PHE A 1017 -10.74 -35.32 73.15
CA PHE A 1017 -10.38 -36.41 74.06
C PHE A 1017 -11.61 -36.97 74.78
N VAL A 1018 -11.64 -38.29 74.98
CA VAL A 1018 -12.71 -38.98 75.71
C VAL A 1018 -12.19 -40.24 76.42
N VAL A 1019 -12.66 -40.46 77.64
CA VAL A 1019 -12.46 -41.71 78.38
C VAL A 1019 -13.51 -42.72 77.98
N VAL A 1020 -13.09 -43.93 77.64
CA VAL A 1020 -13.95 -45.10 77.44
C VAL A 1020 -13.54 -46.25 78.35
N GLN A 1021 -14.42 -47.24 78.49
CA GLN A 1021 -14.15 -48.53 79.13
C GLN A 1021 -14.46 -49.65 78.13
N GLU A 1022 -13.60 -50.68 78.07
CA GLU A 1022 -13.76 -51.88 77.23
C GLU A 1022 -14.65 -52.96 77.89
#